data_AF-A0A6B2SMC9-F1
#
_entry.id   AF-A0A6B2SMC9-F1
#
_cell.length_a   1.000
_cell.length_b   1.000
_cell.length_c   1.000
_cell.angle_alpha   90.00
_cell.angle_beta   90.00
_cell.angle_gamma   90.00
#
_symmetry.space_group_name_H-M   'P 1'
#
loop_
_entity.id
_entity.type
_entity.pdbx_description
1 polymer ?
#
loop_
_entity_poly.entity_id
_entity_poly.type
_entity_poly.pdbx_seq_one_letter_code
_entity_poly.pdbx_strand_id
1 'polypeptide(L)'
;MPPEKRLLPRTRATRRNVLAATVLGAMTPVGVGIGLAVRSNGEGGEAPAVPHQAPDLSKAAPTGTWAASGPQPQTTEAVVQIVAHPDDDLFFINPEVGQSLRSGRPLTTIYLTSGESNGVNGPRAGARTGTGAASGSGRGVGMGASQTRRRPTRDKHKYAKARQNGIRAAYAEMVTGRPGHPWRRTVIATAGGGQAELDTLQGYPHIQLVWTLLHEAGSITGDRPHSLHGLWEGRIGALGSQLAYGGPVTRDFSYTKEQLIQTLTGYLKRFRPTQVRMQNPTPGRLDRNLRCSDHQDHRFGARFVQQALARYAASGSRPHFTVQTYMGYFNGGLPQALDPASGASKARTLATYSWSDDATRDSCEDPAGCGDLKVAASPKPRWSHSIHHAGDTGADWLLAGKDDSLWAFAVLDGRIAYWHRPGGETGEGSDGGNSGKWNASRWKGPVFQPETGVDTGVRPTALPDGRIAVFGTRTLFGDGSAAGYGKEVGYVIQSAPGEPFGPWQSLGTPELSDEIGTNDISSPAVVVDRDGAMSVFLRDSTHQLTTRAQQPDGTWTPWRALGGKAVHSDPVAATDRAGRAYVLAATPHTVLAWIQDEPGAEVRGPLATGLPATTLPLTVRRDDDGVRVFYRAPNSGNVCSARLHADALTAASSSSSGPGRVRRSSTAHTSTSVTDLGGAGGYGPVSATSGDRGDVLLAARTATGDVATAWGTSGRARTRPQWNHTGVLLAGAPSSAALSSGGVVLTMLGLDSRLYWTHATRGGGRLAPWQPVGSPTEGRSRA
;
A
#
# COMPACT_ATOMS: atom_id res chain seq x y z
N MET A 1 -26.45 -0.01 -54.44
CA MET A 1 -26.23 -1.47 -54.23
C MET A 1 -25.49 -1.67 -52.92
N PRO A 2 -26.09 -2.31 -51.91
CA PRO A 2 -25.41 -2.78 -50.71
C PRO A 2 -25.30 -4.33 -50.70
N PRO A 3 -24.34 -4.94 -49.99
CA PRO A 3 -24.43 -6.33 -49.53
C PRO A 3 -24.67 -6.35 -48.01
N GLU A 4 -25.80 -6.86 -47.53
CA GLU A 4 -26.15 -8.26 -47.21
C GLU A 4 -26.14 -8.50 -45.70
N LYS A 5 -27.35 -8.53 -45.14
CA LYS A 5 -27.68 -9.02 -43.79
C LYS A 5 -27.99 -10.51 -43.88
N ARG A 6 -27.41 -11.33 -43.00
CA ARG A 6 -27.96 -12.65 -42.66
C ARG A 6 -28.45 -12.70 -41.21
N LEU A 7 -29.66 -13.21 -41.10
CA LEU A 7 -30.53 -13.31 -39.94
C LEU A 7 -30.08 -14.39 -38.95
N LEU A 8 -30.33 -14.15 -37.66
CA LEU A 8 -30.53 -15.20 -36.66
C LEU A 8 -31.91 -15.00 -35.98
N PRO A 9 -32.60 -16.09 -35.61
CA PRO A 9 -34.06 -16.09 -35.44
C PRO A 9 -34.52 -15.58 -34.06
N ARG A 10 -35.65 -14.87 -34.09
CA ARG A 10 -36.46 -14.52 -32.92
C ARG A 10 -37.36 -15.70 -32.55
N THR A 11 -37.40 -16.06 -31.27
CA THR A 11 -38.56 -16.69 -30.64
C THR A 11 -38.99 -15.90 -29.40
N ARG A 12 -40.31 -15.84 -29.22
CA ARG A 12 -41.10 -14.90 -28.43
C ARG A 12 -40.94 -15.11 -26.91
N ALA A 13 -40.82 -14.01 -26.16
CA ALA A 13 -41.07 -13.99 -24.71
C ALA A 13 -42.37 -13.21 -24.44
N THR A 14 -43.34 -13.89 -23.84
CA THR A 14 -44.63 -13.37 -23.42
C THR A 14 -44.51 -12.55 -22.13
N ARG A 15 -45.23 -11.42 -22.06
CA ARG A 15 -45.42 -10.62 -20.85
C ARG A 15 -46.40 -11.30 -19.90
N ARG A 16 -46.02 -11.50 -18.63
CA ARG A 16 -46.80 -11.20 -17.41
C ARG A 16 -46.13 -11.82 -16.18
N ASN A 17 -45.54 -11.00 -15.31
CA ASN A 17 -46.04 -10.72 -13.95
C ASN A 17 -44.97 -10.02 -13.12
N VAL A 18 -45.37 -8.86 -12.61
CA VAL A 18 -44.70 -8.07 -11.58
C VAL A 18 -44.83 -8.82 -10.26
N LEU A 19 -43.72 -9.10 -9.59
CA LEU A 19 -43.70 -9.37 -8.16
C LEU A 19 -42.33 -9.04 -7.58
N ALA A 20 -42.36 -8.17 -6.57
CA ALA A 20 -41.23 -7.72 -5.78
C ALA A 20 -40.54 -8.89 -5.08
N ALA A 21 -39.21 -8.96 -5.17
CA ALA A 21 -38.41 -9.93 -4.44
C ALA A 21 -37.41 -9.22 -3.52
N THR A 22 -37.78 -9.15 -2.25
CA THR A 22 -36.93 -8.84 -1.11
C THR A 22 -35.88 -9.95 -0.95
N VAL A 23 -34.61 -9.68 -1.25
CA VAL A 23 -33.52 -10.65 -1.01
C VAL A 23 -32.95 -10.42 0.39
N LEU A 24 -33.40 -11.22 1.35
CA LEU A 24 -32.67 -11.55 2.57
C LEU A 24 -31.63 -12.62 2.21
N GLY A 25 -30.35 -12.25 2.16
CA GLY A 25 -29.24 -13.20 2.09
C GLY A 25 -28.76 -13.56 3.47
N ALA A 26 -29.36 -14.57 4.10
CA ALA A 26 -28.77 -15.26 5.25
C ALA A 26 -27.77 -16.29 4.72
N MET A 27 -26.49 -16.12 5.01
CA MET A 27 -25.49 -17.18 4.87
C MET A 27 -25.19 -17.75 6.26
N THR A 28 -25.55 -19.00 6.46
CA THR A 28 -25.13 -19.82 7.60
C THR A 28 -23.63 -20.13 7.51
N PRO A 29 -22.89 -20.08 8.63
CA PRO A 29 -21.47 -20.41 8.67
C PRO A 29 -21.30 -21.93 8.84
N VAL A 30 -20.58 -22.58 7.93
CA VAL A 30 -19.95 -23.88 8.22
C VAL A 30 -18.53 -23.56 8.69
N GLY A 31 -18.38 -23.49 10.02
CA GLY A 31 -17.07 -23.45 10.67
C GLY A 31 -16.50 -24.86 10.74
N VAL A 32 -15.27 -25.04 10.25
CA VAL A 32 -14.43 -26.17 10.64
C VAL A 32 -13.19 -25.56 11.28
N GLY A 33 -13.23 -25.46 12.60
CA GLY A 33 -12.04 -25.27 13.42
C GLY A 33 -11.37 -26.61 13.62
N ILE A 34 -10.11 -26.73 13.20
CA ILE A 34 -9.20 -27.77 13.71
C ILE A 34 -7.86 -27.09 13.94
N GLY A 35 -7.64 -26.65 15.18
CA GLY A 35 -6.30 -26.48 15.71
C GLY A 35 -5.76 -27.87 16.02
N LEU A 36 -4.70 -28.29 15.33
CA LEU A 36 -3.91 -29.45 15.70
C LEU A 36 -2.53 -28.94 16.10
N ALA A 37 -2.35 -28.79 17.41
CA ALA A 37 -1.05 -28.70 18.03
C ALA A 37 -0.32 -30.03 17.79
N VAL A 38 0.75 -29.99 16.99
CA VAL A 38 1.70 -31.10 16.92
C VAL A 38 2.56 -31.03 18.17
N ARG A 39 2.28 -31.89 19.15
CA ARG A 39 3.23 -32.21 20.22
C ARG A 39 4.29 -33.15 19.64
N SER A 40 5.50 -32.65 19.45
CA SER A 40 6.68 -33.49 19.27
C SER A 40 7.15 -33.98 20.65
N ASN A 41 6.89 -35.24 20.96
CA ASN A 41 7.63 -35.94 22.01
C ASN A 41 8.96 -36.38 21.41
N GLY A 42 10.03 -35.67 21.78
CA GLY A 42 11.41 -36.07 21.52
C GLY A 42 12.25 -35.58 22.69
N GLU A 43 12.69 -36.50 23.53
CA GLU A 43 13.61 -36.23 24.63
C GLU A 43 14.96 -35.80 24.07
N GLY A 44 15.41 -34.61 24.47
CA GLY A 44 16.71 -34.05 24.10
C GLY A 44 16.77 -32.59 24.54
N GLY A 45 17.51 -32.31 25.62
CA GLY A 45 17.49 -31.03 26.33
C GLY A 45 17.79 -29.81 25.46
N GLU A 46 16.82 -28.92 25.37
CA GLU A 46 16.95 -27.57 24.80
C GLU A 46 16.52 -26.55 25.86
N ALA A 47 17.33 -25.51 26.06
CA ALA A 47 17.11 -24.47 27.05
C ALA A 47 15.74 -23.78 26.87
N PRO A 48 15.08 -23.33 27.96
CA PRO A 48 13.72 -22.80 27.89
C PRO A 48 13.67 -21.55 26.99
N ALA A 49 12.87 -21.63 25.92
CA ALA A 49 12.51 -20.50 25.10
C ALA A 49 11.77 -19.46 25.96
N VAL A 50 12.40 -18.29 26.15
CA VAL A 50 11.75 -17.14 26.76
C VAL A 50 10.59 -16.71 25.84
N PRO A 51 9.34 -16.62 26.33
CA PRO A 51 8.22 -16.12 25.54
C PRO A 51 8.54 -14.70 25.05
N HIS A 52 8.47 -14.46 23.74
CA HIS A 52 8.57 -13.13 23.17
C HIS A 52 7.44 -12.24 23.71
N GLN A 53 7.80 -11.28 24.55
CA GLN A 53 6.89 -10.20 24.94
C GLN A 53 6.82 -9.23 23.76
N ALA A 54 5.69 -9.19 23.05
CA ALA A 54 5.43 -8.17 22.05
C ALA A 54 5.57 -6.78 22.69
N PRO A 55 6.15 -5.78 22.01
CA PRO A 55 6.20 -4.43 22.55
C PRO A 55 4.79 -3.96 22.90
N ASP A 56 4.60 -3.45 24.11
CA ASP A 56 3.32 -2.96 24.61
C ASP A 56 2.94 -1.67 23.86
N LEU A 57 2.29 -1.83 22.71
CA LEU A 57 1.75 -0.72 21.92
C LEU A 57 0.60 0.02 22.62
N SER A 58 0.08 -0.51 23.75
CA SER A 58 -0.91 0.21 24.58
C SER A 58 -0.27 1.25 25.51
N LYS A 59 1.06 1.22 25.65
CA LYS A 59 1.88 2.21 26.40
C LYS A 59 2.95 2.90 25.55
N ALA A 60 3.00 2.65 24.24
CA ALA A 60 4.07 3.15 23.39
C ALA A 60 4.10 4.68 23.34
N ALA A 61 5.09 5.26 24.02
CA ALA A 61 5.54 6.61 23.77
C ALA A 61 6.09 6.70 22.32
N PRO A 62 5.93 7.85 21.65
CA PRO A 62 6.23 8.00 20.22
C PRO A 62 7.67 7.67 19.86
N THR A 63 7.83 7.08 18.69
CA THR A 63 9.07 6.90 17.92
C THR A 63 10.09 8.02 18.18
N GLY A 64 11.28 7.66 18.68
CA GLY A 64 12.52 8.43 18.62
C GLY A 64 12.48 9.87 19.17
N THR A 65 12.90 10.06 20.43
CA THR A 65 13.50 11.30 20.97
C THR A 65 12.80 12.67 20.83
N TRP A 66 11.55 12.78 20.37
CA TRP A 66 10.87 14.10 20.28
C TRP A 66 9.57 14.23 21.06
N ALA A 67 9.17 13.19 21.79
CA ALA A 67 7.87 13.15 22.47
C ALA A 67 7.92 13.41 23.98
N ALA A 68 9.03 13.96 24.49
CA ALA A 68 9.07 14.47 25.84
C ALA A 68 9.32 15.99 25.81
N SER A 69 8.35 16.74 26.33
CA SER A 69 8.39 18.15 26.72
C SER A 69 8.56 19.22 25.63
N GLY A 70 7.45 19.91 25.29
CA GLY A 70 7.50 21.26 24.71
C GLY A 70 6.51 21.52 23.55
N PRO A 71 6.31 22.80 23.17
CA PRO A 71 5.64 23.12 21.91
C PRO A 71 6.36 22.46 20.72
N GLN A 72 5.55 22.11 19.72
CA GLN A 72 5.85 21.40 18.47
C GLN A 72 7.32 21.42 18.00
N PRO A 73 7.91 20.28 17.57
CA PRO A 73 9.05 20.33 16.67
C PRO A 73 8.59 21.00 15.37
N GLN A 74 9.21 22.12 14.98
CA GLN A 74 8.96 22.69 13.66
C GLN A 74 9.35 21.65 12.60
N THR A 75 8.36 20.99 12.01
CA THR A 75 8.54 19.99 10.94
C THR A 75 7.94 20.53 9.65
N THR A 76 8.61 20.24 8.54
CA THR A 76 8.09 20.49 7.19
C THR A 76 7.15 19.37 6.72
N GLU A 77 7.03 18.28 7.47
CA GLU A 77 6.19 17.13 7.14
C GLU A 77 4.70 17.47 7.26
N ALA A 78 3.92 17.08 6.25
CA ALA A 78 2.47 17.13 6.29
C ALA A 78 1.88 15.93 5.53
N VAL A 79 1.15 15.09 6.26
CA VAL A 79 0.45 13.94 5.67
C VAL A 79 -0.98 14.34 5.35
N VAL A 80 -1.40 14.14 4.10
CA VAL A 80 -2.80 14.26 3.68
C VAL A 80 -3.30 12.90 3.20
N GLN A 81 -4.42 12.46 3.74
CA GLN A 81 -5.08 11.21 3.33
C GLN A 81 -6.40 11.57 2.66
N ILE A 82 -6.69 11.00 1.49
CA ILE A 82 -7.93 11.27 0.77
C ILE A 82 -8.60 9.94 0.47
N VAL A 83 -9.77 9.73 1.06
CA VAL A 83 -10.53 8.49 0.98
C VAL A 83 -12.01 8.75 0.67
N ALA A 84 -12.68 7.77 0.09
CA ALA A 84 -14.05 7.90 -0.36
C ALA A 84 -15.04 7.99 0.79
N HIS A 85 -14.95 7.09 1.77
CA HIS A 85 -15.92 6.94 2.86
C HIS A 85 -15.29 7.05 4.26
N PRO A 86 -16.09 7.43 5.28
CA PRO A 86 -15.65 7.41 6.67
C PRO A 86 -15.45 5.97 7.19
N ASP A 87 -14.25 5.41 7.10
CA ASP A 87 -13.79 4.09 7.63
C ASP A 87 -12.63 3.56 6.81
N ASP A 88 -12.55 3.97 5.54
CA ASP A 88 -11.55 3.51 4.57
C ASP A 88 -10.11 3.71 5.05
N ASP A 89 -9.81 4.82 5.75
CA ASP A 89 -8.50 5.06 6.34
C ASP A 89 -8.21 4.10 7.50
N LEU A 90 -9.23 3.73 8.29
CA LEU A 90 -9.12 2.73 9.34
C LEU A 90 -9.01 1.30 8.78
N PHE A 91 -9.65 0.99 7.65
CA PHE A 91 -9.62 -0.33 7.02
C PHE A 91 -8.36 -0.59 6.19
N PHE A 92 -7.90 0.38 5.40
CA PHE A 92 -6.89 0.15 4.37
C PHE A 92 -5.56 0.82 4.65
N ILE A 93 -5.56 1.94 5.38
CA ILE A 93 -4.35 2.74 5.63
C ILE A 93 -3.76 2.44 7.02
N ASN A 94 -4.59 2.22 8.04
CA ASN A 94 -4.12 1.86 9.39
C ASN A 94 -3.36 0.50 9.33
N PRO A 95 -2.18 0.34 9.98
CA PRO A 95 -1.63 1.11 11.11
C PRO A 95 -0.94 2.45 10.77
N GLU A 96 -0.74 2.82 9.51
CA GLU A 96 -0.01 4.04 9.15
C GLU A 96 -0.69 5.33 9.65
N VAL A 97 -2.02 5.31 9.77
CA VAL A 97 -2.80 6.40 10.40
C VAL A 97 -2.35 6.57 11.85
N GLY A 98 -2.45 5.52 12.66
CA GLY A 98 -2.05 5.55 14.06
C GLY A 98 -0.55 5.86 14.26
N GLN A 99 0.32 5.38 13.36
CA GLN A 99 1.75 5.69 13.40
C GLN A 99 2.01 7.20 13.18
N SER A 100 1.31 7.82 12.23
CA SER A 100 1.43 9.26 11.96
C SER A 100 0.94 10.09 13.14
N LEU A 101 -0.23 9.74 13.68
CA LEU A 101 -0.84 10.39 14.84
C LEU A 101 0.05 10.35 16.08
N ARG A 102 0.55 9.15 16.45
CA ARG A 102 1.42 8.99 17.62
C ARG A 102 2.72 9.78 17.47
N SER A 103 3.22 9.94 16.25
CA SER A 103 4.46 10.69 16.03
C SER A 103 4.34 12.21 16.17
N GLY A 104 3.14 12.76 16.38
CA GLY A 104 2.90 14.20 16.51
C GLY A 104 3.02 14.99 15.20
N ARG A 105 3.11 14.29 14.06
CA ARG A 105 3.20 14.90 12.73
C ARG A 105 1.83 15.44 12.27
N PRO A 106 1.78 16.54 11.51
CA PRO A 106 0.55 17.02 10.90
C PRO A 106 -0.12 15.95 10.03
N LEU A 107 -1.39 15.68 10.32
CA LEU A 107 -2.22 14.74 9.59
C LEU A 107 -3.59 15.37 9.31
N THR A 108 -3.93 15.45 8.03
CA THR A 108 -5.29 15.79 7.58
C THR A 108 -5.91 14.63 6.81
N THR A 109 -7.09 14.19 7.22
CA THR A 109 -7.85 13.17 6.48
C THR A 109 -9.08 13.80 5.83
N ILE A 110 -9.22 13.61 4.52
CA ILE A 110 -10.27 14.18 3.68
C ILE A 110 -11.18 13.04 3.23
N TYR A 111 -12.45 13.13 3.60
CA TYR A 111 -13.49 12.21 3.16
C TYR A 111 -14.28 12.84 2.00
N LEU A 112 -14.34 12.12 0.87
CA LEU A 112 -15.02 12.63 -0.34
C LEU A 112 -16.54 12.60 -0.18
N THR A 113 -17.08 11.50 0.34
CA THR A 113 -18.52 11.31 0.51
C THR A 113 -18.92 11.36 1.98
N SER A 114 -20.21 11.55 2.24
CA SER A 114 -20.78 11.50 3.60
C SER A 114 -20.93 10.09 4.16
N GLY A 115 -20.67 9.06 3.34
CA GLY A 115 -20.79 7.67 3.77
C GLY A 115 -22.22 7.27 4.17
N GLU A 116 -23.25 7.89 3.60
CA GLU A 116 -24.62 7.68 4.05
C GLU A 116 -25.22 6.34 3.61
N SER A 117 -24.57 5.63 2.69
CA SER A 117 -24.99 4.32 2.18
C SER A 117 -26.50 4.27 1.89
N ASN A 118 -27.21 3.28 2.45
CA ASN A 118 -28.67 3.18 2.40
C ASN A 118 -29.40 3.99 3.49
N GLY A 119 -28.70 4.65 4.41
CA GLY A 119 -29.24 5.42 5.53
C GLY A 119 -29.71 4.59 6.73
N VAL A 120 -29.57 3.27 6.71
CA VAL A 120 -29.98 2.40 7.83
C VAL A 120 -28.76 2.06 8.67
N ASN A 121 -28.69 2.45 9.94
CA ASN A 121 -27.61 2.00 10.83
C ASN A 121 -27.87 0.58 11.35
N GLY A 122 -26.86 -0.09 11.90
CA GLY A 122 -27.00 -1.38 12.58
C GLY A 122 -27.80 -1.26 13.89
N PRO A 123 -28.41 -2.37 14.37
CA PRO A 123 -29.10 -2.36 15.66
C PRO A 123 -28.10 -2.20 16.82
N ARG A 124 -28.45 -1.43 17.86
CA ARG A 124 -27.67 -1.40 19.11
C ARG A 124 -27.74 -2.75 19.83
N ALA A 125 -26.60 -3.26 20.28
CA ALA A 125 -26.59 -4.37 21.24
C ALA A 125 -27.20 -3.90 22.57
N GLY A 126 -28.08 -4.69 23.18
CA GLY A 126 -28.63 -4.39 24.52
C GLY A 126 -29.80 -3.40 24.60
N ALA A 127 -30.30 -2.84 23.49
CA ALA A 127 -31.51 -2.01 23.50
C ALA A 127 -32.76 -2.84 23.85
N ARG A 128 -33.00 -3.04 25.15
CA ARG A 128 -34.25 -3.56 25.71
C ARG A 128 -35.37 -2.58 25.35
N THR A 129 -36.41 -3.07 24.71
CA THR A 129 -37.65 -2.31 24.52
C THR A 129 -38.35 -2.18 25.87
N GLY A 130 -38.32 -0.99 26.47
CA GLY A 130 -39.16 -0.67 27.62
C GLY A 130 -40.48 -0.07 27.15
N THR A 131 -41.60 -0.70 27.52
CA THR A 131 -42.77 -0.09 28.18
C THR A 131 -43.72 -1.21 28.60
N GLY A 132 -43.87 -1.43 29.90
CA GLY A 132 -44.79 -2.40 30.48
C GLY A 132 -44.38 -2.78 31.89
N ALA A 133 -44.80 -1.97 32.86
CA ALA A 133 -44.75 -2.34 34.27
C ALA A 133 -45.59 -3.60 34.49
N ALA A 134 -44.99 -4.67 35.02
CA ALA A 134 -45.70 -5.70 35.76
C ALA A 134 -44.72 -6.39 36.71
N SER A 135 -44.91 -6.13 38.00
CA SER A 135 -44.43 -6.95 39.09
C SER A 135 -44.90 -8.41 38.91
N GLY A 136 -44.01 -9.38 39.08
CA GLY A 136 -44.41 -10.78 39.10
C GLY A 136 -43.23 -11.73 39.14
N SER A 137 -42.92 -12.21 40.34
CA SER A 137 -42.05 -13.37 40.59
C SER A 137 -42.60 -14.62 39.91
N GLY A 138 -41.82 -15.28 39.05
CA GLY A 138 -42.19 -16.57 38.49
C GLY A 138 -41.06 -17.20 37.68
N ARG A 139 -40.43 -18.26 38.22
CA ARG A 139 -39.57 -19.19 37.48
C ARG A 139 -40.46 -20.00 36.52
N GLY A 140 -40.18 -19.95 35.22
CA GLY A 140 -40.86 -20.78 34.22
C GLY A 140 -40.08 -20.84 32.91
N VAL A 141 -39.68 -22.05 32.53
CA VAL A 141 -39.04 -22.39 31.26
C VAL A 141 -40.05 -22.24 30.13
N GLY A 142 -39.69 -21.51 29.06
CA GLY A 142 -40.54 -21.35 27.87
C GLY A 142 -39.73 -20.88 26.65
N MET A 143 -39.46 -21.81 25.74
CA MET A 143 -39.05 -21.51 24.37
C MET A 143 -40.24 -20.88 23.62
N GLY A 144 -40.09 -19.64 23.14
CA GLY A 144 -41.05 -19.02 22.22
C GLY A 144 -41.38 -17.55 22.49
N ALA A 145 -40.48 -16.64 22.11
CA ALA A 145 -40.83 -15.27 21.71
C ALA A 145 -39.70 -14.68 20.87
N SER A 146 -39.91 -14.61 19.56
CA SER A 146 -39.10 -13.80 18.65
C SER A 146 -39.26 -12.32 19.04
N GLN A 147 -38.43 -11.83 19.96
CA GLN A 147 -38.30 -10.39 20.24
C GLN A 147 -37.72 -9.70 19.00
N THR A 148 -38.58 -9.09 18.20
CA THR A 148 -38.18 -8.34 17.01
C THR A 148 -37.46 -7.06 17.44
N ARG A 149 -36.11 -7.07 17.40
CA ARG A 149 -35.31 -5.85 17.46
C ARG A 149 -35.84 -4.89 16.39
N ARG A 150 -36.47 -3.78 16.80
CA ARG A 150 -37.01 -2.77 15.86
C ARG A 150 -35.87 -2.32 14.96
N ARG A 151 -36.00 -2.57 13.66
CA ARG A 151 -34.99 -2.18 12.67
C ARG A 151 -34.80 -0.66 12.75
N PRO A 152 -33.56 -0.14 12.82
CA PRO A 152 -33.30 1.29 12.79
C PRO A 152 -33.98 1.92 11.56
N THR A 153 -34.61 3.08 11.77
CA THR A 153 -35.26 3.82 10.69
C THR A 153 -34.20 4.34 9.72
N ARG A 154 -34.52 4.32 8.42
CA ARG A 154 -33.69 4.88 7.38
C ARG A 154 -33.60 6.41 7.54
N ASP A 155 -32.40 6.92 7.76
CA ASP A 155 -32.07 8.34 7.80
C ASP A 155 -30.61 8.55 7.38
N LYS A 156 -30.43 9.06 6.16
CA LYS A 156 -29.10 9.29 5.57
C LYS A 156 -28.29 10.35 6.33
N HIS A 157 -28.94 11.43 6.79
CA HIS A 157 -28.29 12.51 7.52
C HIS A 157 -27.78 12.03 8.87
N LYS A 158 -28.60 11.26 9.61
CA LYS A 158 -28.19 10.69 10.89
C LYS A 158 -27.15 9.60 10.73
N TYR A 159 -27.24 8.76 9.71
CA TYR A 159 -26.22 7.73 9.51
C TYR A 159 -24.85 8.31 9.13
N ALA A 160 -24.81 9.32 8.25
CA ALA A 160 -23.59 10.07 7.97
C ALA A 160 -23.00 10.69 9.25
N LYS A 161 -23.84 11.35 10.06
CA LYS A 161 -23.44 11.93 11.34
C LYS A 161 -22.86 10.88 12.31
N ALA A 162 -23.49 9.72 12.41
CA ALA A 162 -23.01 8.64 13.27
C ALA A 162 -21.61 8.16 12.88
N ARG A 163 -21.35 8.03 11.58
CA ARG A 163 -20.01 7.66 11.08
C ARG A 163 -18.97 8.75 11.35
N GLN A 164 -19.31 10.03 11.13
CA GLN A 164 -18.44 11.16 11.51
C GLN A 164 -18.10 11.14 13.00
N ASN A 165 -19.09 10.86 13.86
CA ASN A 165 -18.89 10.73 15.30
C ASN A 165 -17.92 9.58 15.63
N GLY A 166 -18.08 8.42 14.99
CA GLY A 166 -17.19 7.27 15.17
C GLY A 166 -15.74 7.57 14.75
N ILE A 167 -15.52 8.25 13.62
CA ILE A 167 -14.18 8.62 13.17
C ILE A 167 -13.53 9.59 14.15
N ARG A 168 -14.27 10.62 14.58
CA ARG A 168 -13.78 11.57 15.60
C ARG A 168 -13.36 10.86 16.88
N ALA A 169 -14.14 9.85 17.30
CA ALA A 169 -13.81 9.03 18.47
C ALA A 169 -12.56 8.17 18.25
N ALA A 170 -12.42 7.52 17.10
CA ALA A 170 -11.28 6.69 16.75
C ALA A 170 -9.96 7.51 16.69
N TYR A 171 -9.99 8.69 16.09
CA TYR A 171 -8.83 9.58 16.05
C TYR A 171 -8.48 10.13 17.44
N ALA A 172 -9.49 10.53 18.22
CA ALA A 172 -9.30 10.98 19.60
C ALA A 172 -8.70 9.88 20.48
N GLU A 173 -9.15 8.63 20.34
CA GLU A 173 -8.56 7.46 21.00
C GLU A 173 -7.09 7.28 20.63
N MET A 174 -6.76 7.27 19.32
CA MET A 174 -5.39 7.04 18.87
C MET A 174 -4.39 8.12 19.35
N VAL A 175 -4.86 9.36 19.56
CA VAL A 175 -4.01 10.48 20.00
C VAL A 175 -3.97 10.62 21.53
N THR A 176 -5.11 10.49 22.20
CA THR A 176 -5.27 10.87 23.61
C THR A 176 -5.58 9.69 24.54
N GLY A 177 -5.86 8.51 23.98
CA GLY A 177 -6.44 7.37 24.69
C GLY A 177 -7.90 7.58 25.13
N ARG A 178 -8.52 8.73 24.79
CA ARG A 178 -9.88 9.09 25.21
C ARG A 178 -10.76 9.31 23.98
N PRO A 179 -11.65 8.36 23.63
CA PRO A 179 -12.54 8.50 22.49
C PRO A 179 -13.44 9.75 22.54
N GLY A 180 -13.79 10.22 23.74
CA GLY A 180 -14.63 11.41 23.93
C GLY A 180 -13.90 12.77 23.84
N HIS A 181 -12.60 12.80 23.48
CA HIS A 181 -11.85 14.06 23.42
C HIS A 181 -12.47 15.05 22.41
N PRO A 182 -12.65 16.33 22.78
CA PRO A 182 -13.46 17.26 22.00
C PRO A 182 -12.80 17.72 20.70
N TRP A 183 -13.64 18.10 19.74
CA TRP A 183 -13.26 18.63 18.43
C TRP A 183 -13.86 20.02 18.24
N ARG A 184 -13.07 20.96 17.70
CA ARG A 184 -13.59 22.23 17.18
C ARG A 184 -14.05 22.01 15.74
N ARG A 185 -15.33 22.24 15.47
CA ARG A 185 -15.95 22.07 14.14
C ARG A 185 -16.21 23.42 13.50
N THR A 186 -15.82 23.57 12.24
CA THR A 186 -15.96 24.81 11.47
C THR A 186 -16.39 24.53 10.04
N VAL A 187 -16.83 25.56 9.31
CA VAL A 187 -17.08 25.48 7.87
C VAL A 187 -15.91 26.11 7.13
N ILE A 188 -15.46 25.47 6.06
CA ILE A 188 -14.52 26.05 5.09
C ILE A 188 -15.19 26.15 3.72
N ALA A 189 -14.93 27.25 3.01
CA ALA A 189 -15.27 27.36 1.60
C ALA A 189 -14.33 26.47 0.76
N THR A 190 -14.85 25.87 -0.29
CA THR A 190 -14.06 25.07 -1.23
C THR A 190 -13.72 25.87 -2.49
N ALA A 191 -12.61 25.53 -3.14
CA ALA A 191 -12.20 26.20 -4.37
C ALA A 191 -13.18 25.95 -5.54
N GLY A 192 -13.95 24.85 -5.52
CA GLY A 192 -15.00 24.56 -6.50
C GLY A 192 -16.34 25.25 -6.23
N GLY A 193 -16.44 26.12 -5.22
CA GLY A 193 -17.61 26.97 -4.95
C GLY A 193 -18.64 26.42 -3.96
N GLY A 194 -18.40 25.26 -3.36
CA GLY A 194 -19.24 24.68 -2.30
C GLY A 194 -18.62 24.84 -0.91
N GLN A 195 -19.05 24.02 0.05
CA GLN A 195 -18.58 24.05 1.44
C GLN A 195 -18.06 22.68 1.90
N ALA A 196 -17.26 22.68 2.96
CA ALA A 196 -16.86 21.48 3.66
C ALA A 196 -16.80 21.74 5.16
N GLU A 197 -16.97 20.68 5.95
CA GLU A 197 -16.77 20.74 7.39
C GLU A 197 -15.29 20.47 7.71
N LEU A 198 -14.70 21.28 8.58
CA LEU A 198 -13.34 21.10 9.09
C LEU A 198 -13.40 20.89 10.60
N ASP A 199 -13.05 19.69 11.03
CA ASP A 199 -12.92 19.32 12.42
C ASP A 199 -11.44 19.33 12.82
N THR A 200 -11.12 20.09 13.86
CA THR A 200 -9.77 20.16 14.45
C THR A 200 -9.79 19.58 15.85
N LEU A 201 -8.89 18.63 16.16
CA LEU A 201 -8.80 18.03 17.49
C LEU A 201 -8.34 19.09 18.51
N GLN A 202 -9.10 19.30 19.59
CA GLN A 202 -8.75 20.36 20.55
C GLN A 202 -7.45 20.02 21.28
N GLY A 203 -6.54 21.00 21.42
CA GLY A 203 -5.19 20.76 21.94
C GLY A 203 -4.19 20.14 20.95
N TYR A 204 -4.67 19.63 19.80
CA TYR A 204 -3.85 19.01 18.75
C TYR A 204 -4.21 19.59 17.37
N PRO A 205 -3.93 20.89 17.12
CA PRO A 205 -4.44 21.59 15.93
C PRO A 205 -3.88 21.08 14.60
N HIS A 206 -2.82 20.27 14.64
CA HIS A 206 -2.21 19.61 13.49
C HIS A 206 -2.94 18.32 13.07
N ILE A 207 -3.94 17.88 13.84
CA ILE A 207 -4.81 16.73 13.53
C ILE A 207 -6.17 17.25 13.08
N GLN A 208 -6.49 16.99 11.81
CA GLN A 208 -7.65 17.58 11.14
C GLN A 208 -8.43 16.56 10.32
N LEU A 209 -9.74 16.69 10.30
CA LEU A 209 -10.64 15.92 9.45
C LEU A 209 -11.44 16.88 8.56
N VAL A 210 -11.56 16.57 7.28
CA VAL A 210 -12.32 17.35 6.30
C VAL A 210 -13.43 16.49 5.72
N TRP A 211 -14.65 17.00 5.80
CA TRP A 211 -15.83 16.34 5.25
C TRP A 211 -16.29 17.11 4.01
N THR A 212 -16.10 16.53 2.82
CA THR A 212 -16.51 17.15 1.55
C THR A 212 -18.01 17.01 1.29
N LEU A 213 -18.65 16.08 2.01
CA LEU A 213 -20.09 15.87 2.06
C LEU A 213 -20.75 15.47 0.73
N LEU A 214 -20.09 14.75 -0.17
CA LEU A 214 -20.75 14.30 -1.41
C LEU A 214 -21.62 13.07 -1.20
N HIS A 215 -22.61 12.89 -2.08
CA HIS A 215 -23.41 11.68 -2.12
C HIS A 215 -22.56 10.42 -2.39
N GLU A 216 -22.76 9.40 -1.58
CA GLU A 216 -22.25 8.04 -1.81
C GLU A 216 -23.09 7.32 -2.87
N ALA A 217 -22.47 6.43 -3.66
CA ALA A 217 -23.19 5.53 -4.57
C ALA A 217 -24.22 4.63 -3.84
N GLY A 218 -23.96 4.26 -2.58
CA GLY A 218 -24.79 3.34 -1.79
C GLY A 218 -24.85 1.93 -2.35
N SER A 219 -23.78 1.53 -3.06
CA SER A 219 -23.62 0.21 -3.70
C SER A 219 -22.14 -0.01 -4.04
N ILE A 220 -21.60 -1.18 -3.71
CA ILE A 220 -20.18 -1.48 -3.95
C ILE A 220 -19.88 -1.50 -5.46
N THR A 221 -20.62 -2.30 -6.24
CA THR A 221 -20.35 -2.50 -7.69
C THR A 221 -21.59 -2.37 -8.57
N GLY A 222 -22.77 -2.11 -7.99
CA GLY A 222 -23.99 -1.92 -8.79
C GLY A 222 -24.01 -0.54 -9.45
N ASP A 223 -24.58 -0.46 -10.65
CA ASP A 223 -24.64 0.79 -11.40
C ASP A 223 -25.46 1.87 -10.68
N ARG A 224 -24.79 2.97 -10.32
CA ARG A 224 -25.35 4.10 -9.57
C ARG A 224 -24.86 5.42 -10.19
N PRO A 225 -25.56 5.96 -11.21
CA PRO A 225 -25.09 7.15 -11.92
C PRO A 225 -24.99 8.40 -11.03
N HIS A 226 -25.80 8.52 -9.98
CA HIS A 226 -25.72 9.63 -9.03
C HIS A 226 -24.63 9.37 -7.97
N SER A 227 -23.37 9.35 -8.40
CA SER A 227 -22.18 9.03 -7.59
C SER A 227 -20.90 9.62 -8.21
N LEU A 228 -19.75 9.40 -7.57
CA LEU A 228 -18.44 9.73 -8.15
C LEU A 228 -18.19 8.99 -9.47
N HIS A 229 -18.73 7.77 -9.62
CA HIS A 229 -18.64 7.00 -10.87
C HIS A 229 -19.34 7.71 -12.03
N GLY A 230 -20.63 8.05 -11.86
CA GLY A 230 -21.36 8.72 -12.93
C GLY A 230 -20.87 10.14 -13.20
N LEU A 231 -20.34 10.85 -12.19
CA LEU A 231 -19.71 12.16 -12.40
C LEU A 231 -18.42 12.04 -13.23
N TRP A 232 -17.60 11.03 -12.94
CA TRP A 232 -16.36 10.78 -13.68
C TRP A 232 -16.60 10.51 -15.16
N GLU A 233 -17.61 9.67 -15.45
CA GLU A 233 -18.04 9.28 -16.79
C GLU A 233 -18.88 10.33 -17.51
N GLY A 234 -19.24 11.43 -16.85
CA GLY A 234 -20.11 12.46 -17.43
C GLY A 234 -21.57 12.02 -17.60
N ARG A 235 -22.01 10.96 -16.93
CA ARG A 235 -23.41 10.50 -16.92
C ARG A 235 -24.33 11.40 -16.11
N ILE A 236 -23.76 12.20 -15.21
CA ILE A 236 -24.43 13.30 -14.52
C ILE A 236 -23.61 14.59 -14.71
N GLY A 237 -24.28 15.73 -14.80
CA GLY A 237 -23.60 17.03 -14.94
C GLY A 237 -22.97 17.54 -13.64
N ALA A 238 -23.55 17.19 -12.49
CA ALA A 238 -23.05 17.57 -11.17
C ALA A 238 -23.48 16.54 -10.10
N LEU A 239 -22.67 16.40 -9.04
CA LEU A 239 -22.96 15.57 -7.87
C LEU A 239 -23.27 16.46 -6.67
N GLY A 240 -24.46 16.25 -6.07
CA GLY A 240 -24.92 17.02 -4.92
C GLY A 240 -24.29 16.62 -3.57
N SER A 241 -24.47 17.50 -2.59
CA SER A 241 -24.11 17.26 -1.20
C SER A 241 -25.10 16.36 -0.46
N GLN A 242 -24.61 15.55 0.47
CA GLN A 242 -25.35 14.84 1.49
C GLN A 242 -24.98 15.40 2.87
N LEU A 243 -25.73 16.36 3.37
CA LEU A 243 -25.41 16.99 4.66
C LEU A 243 -25.53 16.02 5.84
N ALA A 244 -24.70 16.17 6.87
CA ALA A 244 -24.80 15.40 8.10
C ALA A 244 -25.83 16.04 9.07
N TYR A 245 -26.51 15.21 9.86
CA TYR A 245 -27.47 15.70 10.86
C TYR A 245 -26.79 16.60 11.90
N GLY A 246 -27.31 17.83 12.05
CA GLY A 246 -26.74 18.83 12.98
C GLY A 246 -25.29 19.23 12.65
N GLY A 247 -24.87 19.06 11.40
CA GLY A 247 -23.57 19.52 10.90
C GLY A 247 -23.51 21.05 10.76
N PRO A 248 -22.32 21.65 10.80
CA PRO A 248 -22.15 23.10 10.63
C PRO A 248 -22.43 23.59 9.20
N VAL A 249 -22.40 22.72 8.18
CA VAL A 249 -22.84 23.07 6.82
C VAL A 249 -24.35 22.85 6.71
N THR A 250 -25.10 23.92 6.45
CA THR A 250 -26.58 23.89 6.46
C THR A 250 -27.22 24.17 5.10
N ARG A 251 -26.43 24.45 4.06
CA ARG A 251 -26.91 24.73 2.70
C ARG A 251 -26.37 23.69 1.74
N ASP A 252 -27.24 23.15 0.91
CA ASP A 252 -26.84 22.22 -0.15
C ASP A 252 -25.98 22.91 -1.21
N PHE A 253 -25.11 22.13 -1.83
CA PHE A 253 -24.27 22.51 -2.95
C PHE A 253 -24.06 21.30 -3.87
N SER A 254 -23.46 21.52 -5.03
CA SER A 254 -23.07 20.45 -5.93
C SER A 254 -21.78 20.81 -6.65
N TYR A 255 -21.08 19.80 -7.16
CA TYR A 255 -19.89 19.98 -7.99
C TYR A 255 -20.07 19.31 -9.35
N THR A 256 -19.75 20.04 -10.41
CA THR A 256 -19.37 19.41 -11.69
C THR A 256 -18.06 18.64 -11.54
N LYS A 257 -17.70 17.84 -12.55
CA LYS A 257 -16.41 17.15 -12.60
C LYS A 257 -15.24 18.12 -12.35
N GLU A 258 -15.24 19.25 -13.05
CA GLU A 258 -14.20 20.27 -12.96
C GLU A 258 -14.14 20.93 -11.57
N GLN A 259 -15.30 21.31 -11.01
CA GLN A 259 -15.36 21.92 -9.69
C GLN A 259 -14.88 20.97 -8.59
N LEU A 260 -15.15 19.66 -8.71
CA LEU A 260 -14.61 18.68 -7.76
C LEU A 260 -13.08 18.62 -7.82
N ILE A 261 -12.50 18.59 -9.02
CA ILE A 261 -11.04 18.60 -9.19
C ILE A 261 -10.43 19.89 -8.61
N GLN A 262 -11.09 21.03 -8.82
CA GLN A 262 -10.68 22.31 -8.24
C GLN A 262 -10.75 22.28 -6.70
N THR A 263 -11.82 21.76 -6.12
CA THR A 263 -11.98 21.57 -4.67
C THR A 263 -10.85 20.73 -4.09
N LEU A 264 -10.54 19.57 -4.68
CA LEU A 264 -9.46 18.70 -4.21
C LEU A 264 -8.09 19.36 -4.36
N THR A 265 -7.86 20.07 -5.48
CA THR A 265 -6.62 20.86 -5.68
C THR A 265 -6.51 21.97 -4.62
N GLY A 266 -7.63 22.59 -4.26
CA GLY A 266 -7.72 23.61 -3.20
C GLY A 266 -7.36 23.06 -1.83
N TYR A 267 -7.81 21.84 -1.48
CA TYR A 267 -7.39 21.18 -0.25
C TYR A 267 -5.88 20.90 -0.24
N LEU A 268 -5.32 20.37 -1.34
CA LEU A 268 -3.88 20.13 -1.44
C LEU A 268 -3.07 21.44 -1.27
N LYS A 269 -3.52 22.54 -1.88
CA LYS A 269 -2.91 23.87 -1.68
C LYS A 269 -3.01 24.39 -0.24
N ARG A 270 -4.13 24.12 0.43
CA ARG A 270 -4.37 24.53 1.83
C ARG A 270 -3.50 23.77 2.82
N PHE A 271 -3.43 22.44 2.68
CA PHE A 271 -2.75 21.57 3.65
C PHE A 271 -1.30 21.27 3.28
N ARG A 272 -0.86 21.64 2.07
CA ARG A 272 0.53 21.59 1.59
C ARG A 272 1.23 20.26 1.92
N PRO A 273 0.69 19.11 1.49
CA PRO A 273 1.25 17.81 1.85
C PRO A 273 2.67 17.62 1.34
N THR A 274 3.50 16.94 2.13
CA THR A 274 4.73 16.27 1.70
C THR A 274 4.52 14.78 1.46
N GLN A 275 3.43 14.20 1.98
CA GLN A 275 3.01 12.82 1.68
C GLN A 275 1.50 12.81 1.47
N VAL A 276 1.06 12.20 0.38
CA VAL A 276 -0.35 11.93 0.11
C VAL A 276 -0.61 10.43 0.21
N ARG A 277 -1.72 10.04 0.85
CA ARG A 277 -2.22 8.65 0.88
C ARG A 277 -3.60 8.59 0.24
N MET A 278 -3.84 7.60 -0.60
CA MET A 278 -5.11 7.47 -1.32
C MET A 278 -5.46 6.02 -1.66
N GLN A 279 -6.72 5.76 -1.99
CA GLN A 279 -7.20 4.45 -2.44
C GLN A 279 -6.74 4.13 -3.87
N ASN A 280 -6.78 2.84 -4.25
CA ASN A 280 -6.36 2.38 -5.57
C ASN A 280 -7.31 2.83 -6.70
N PRO A 281 -6.85 3.63 -7.68
CA PRO A 281 -7.64 4.06 -8.84
C PRO A 281 -7.84 2.98 -9.91
N THR A 282 -7.10 1.87 -9.81
CA THR A 282 -7.12 0.71 -10.72
C THR A 282 -7.17 -0.59 -9.91
N PRO A 283 -8.26 -0.85 -9.18
CA PRO A 283 -8.33 -1.95 -8.20
C PRO A 283 -8.42 -3.35 -8.82
N GLY A 284 -8.63 -3.46 -10.13
CA GLY A 284 -8.81 -4.74 -10.81
C GLY A 284 -10.19 -5.35 -10.57
N ARG A 285 -10.29 -6.63 -10.94
CA ARG A 285 -11.52 -7.42 -10.85
C ARG A 285 -11.25 -8.73 -10.13
N LEU A 286 -12.27 -9.29 -9.50
CA LEU A 286 -12.16 -10.59 -8.83
C LEU A 286 -12.19 -11.73 -9.86
N ASP A 287 -11.24 -12.65 -9.79
CA ASP A 287 -11.16 -13.82 -10.69
C ASP A 287 -12.46 -14.62 -10.76
N ARG A 288 -13.12 -14.79 -9.61
CA ARG A 288 -14.29 -15.67 -9.47
C ARG A 288 -15.53 -15.20 -10.23
N ASN A 289 -15.68 -13.89 -10.47
CA ASN A 289 -16.93 -13.33 -11.00
C ASN A 289 -16.76 -12.05 -11.82
N LEU A 290 -15.53 -11.61 -12.06
CA LEU A 290 -15.18 -10.42 -12.84
C LEU A 290 -15.81 -9.11 -12.34
N ARG A 291 -16.39 -9.09 -11.14
CA ARG A 291 -16.83 -7.83 -10.51
C ARG A 291 -15.60 -7.04 -10.12
N CYS A 292 -15.71 -5.72 -10.16
CA CYS A 292 -14.67 -4.86 -9.60
C CYS A 292 -14.34 -5.31 -8.17
N SER A 293 -13.06 -5.40 -7.85
CA SER A 293 -12.57 -5.93 -6.58
C SER A 293 -12.86 -4.98 -5.40
N ASP A 294 -13.23 -3.74 -5.71
CA ASP A 294 -13.40 -2.66 -4.75
C ASP A 294 -14.69 -1.84 -4.98
N HIS A 295 -14.96 -0.91 -4.07
CA HIS A 295 -16.11 0.00 -4.20
C HIS A 295 -15.93 1.00 -5.34
N GLN A 296 -17.00 1.29 -6.09
CA GLN A 296 -16.96 2.24 -7.22
C GLN A 296 -16.47 3.63 -6.79
N ASP A 297 -16.97 4.18 -5.68
CA ASP A 297 -16.50 5.46 -5.14
C ASP A 297 -15.00 5.46 -4.77
N HIS A 298 -14.40 4.33 -4.36
CA HIS A 298 -12.96 4.24 -4.11
C HIS A 298 -12.20 4.47 -5.42
N ARG A 299 -12.52 3.68 -6.45
CA ARG A 299 -11.88 3.73 -7.78
C ARG A 299 -11.98 5.13 -8.37
N PHE A 300 -13.20 5.67 -8.46
CA PHE A 300 -13.40 6.95 -9.17
C PHE A 300 -13.01 8.15 -8.31
N GLY A 301 -13.19 8.09 -6.99
CA GLY A 301 -12.66 9.08 -6.07
C GLY A 301 -11.14 9.20 -6.16
N ALA A 302 -10.44 8.06 -6.20
CA ALA A 302 -9.00 8.03 -6.41
C ALA A 302 -8.58 8.66 -7.75
N ARG A 303 -9.33 8.46 -8.84
CA ARG A 303 -9.04 9.10 -10.14
C ARG A 303 -9.20 10.63 -10.11
N PHE A 304 -10.22 11.12 -9.41
CA PHE A 304 -10.35 12.56 -9.13
C PHE A 304 -9.14 13.10 -8.34
N VAL A 305 -8.66 12.34 -7.35
CA VAL A 305 -7.45 12.69 -6.59
C VAL A 305 -6.23 12.71 -7.51
N GLN A 306 -6.04 11.75 -8.41
CA GLN A 306 -4.93 11.76 -9.36
C GLN A 306 -4.93 13.01 -10.26
N GLN A 307 -6.10 13.42 -10.79
CA GLN A 307 -6.20 14.66 -11.57
C GLN A 307 -5.91 15.91 -10.73
N ALA A 308 -6.36 15.94 -9.46
CA ALA A 308 -6.05 17.03 -8.55
C ALA A 308 -4.57 17.09 -8.18
N LEU A 309 -3.91 15.95 -7.99
CA LEU A 309 -2.47 15.85 -7.75
C LEU A 309 -1.67 16.35 -8.94
N ALA A 310 -2.07 16.03 -10.18
CA ALA A 310 -1.44 16.57 -11.38
C ALA A 310 -1.52 18.11 -11.45
N ARG A 311 -2.69 18.68 -11.12
CA ARG A 311 -2.86 20.15 -11.06
C ARG A 311 -2.11 20.79 -9.90
N TYR A 312 -2.06 20.12 -8.75
CA TYR A 312 -1.27 20.57 -7.62
C TYR A 312 0.22 20.54 -7.94
N ALA A 313 0.70 19.47 -8.58
CA ALA A 313 2.09 19.33 -9.06
C ALA A 313 2.49 20.47 -10.00
N ALA A 314 1.58 20.89 -10.89
CA ALA A 314 1.79 22.01 -11.82
C ALA A 314 1.59 23.40 -11.19
N SER A 315 1.11 23.50 -9.94
CA SER A 315 0.94 24.78 -9.25
C SER A 315 2.26 25.34 -8.73
N GLY A 316 2.29 26.65 -8.39
CA GLY A 316 3.48 27.40 -7.98
C GLY A 316 4.15 26.93 -6.67
N SER A 317 4.46 27.82 -5.72
CA SER A 317 5.23 27.43 -4.53
C SER A 317 4.50 26.40 -3.65
N ARG A 318 5.01 25.16 -3.64
CA ARG A 318 4.54 24.01 -2.83
C ARG A 318 5.74 23.14 -2.41
N PRO A 319 5.62 22.36 -1.32
CA PRO A 319 6.59 21.30 -1.07
C PRO A 319 6.53 20.21 -2.16
N HIS A 320 7.64 19.48 -2.30
CA HIS A 320 7.62 18.21 -3.01
C HIS A 320 6.81 17.19 -2.21
N PHE A 321 6.15 16.27 -2.92
CA PHE A 321 5.34 15.25 -2.28
C PHE A 321 5.46 13.89 -2.94
N THR A 322 5.34 12.86 -2.12
CA THR A 322 5.17 11.45 -2.48
C THR A 322 3.69 11.06 -2.42
N VAL A 323 3.33 9.99 -3.13
CA VAL A 323 1.98 9.41 -3.10
C VAL A 323 2.09 7.94 -2.70
N GLN A 324 1.28 7.47 -1.77
CA GLN A 324 1.14 6.05 -1.46
C GLN A 324 -0.30 5.62 -1.71
N THR A 325 -0.46 4.56 -2.50
CA THR A 325 -1.76 4.01 -2.87
C THR A 325 -2.02 2.74 -2.07
N TYR A 326 -3.26 2.53 -1.62
CA TYR A 326 -3.66 1.39 -0.79
C TYR A 326 -4.75 0.56 -1.44
N MET A 327 -4.66 -0.76 -1.30
CA MET A 327 -5.68 -1.68 -1.77
C MET A 327 -6.93 -1.65 -0.86
N GLY A 328 -8.11 -1.57 -1.47
CA GLY A 328 -9.40 -1.53 -0.77
C GLY A 328 -9.91 -2.90 -0.33
N TYR A 329 -11.19 -3.21 -0.58
CA TYR A 329 -11.86 -4.35 0.06
C TYR A 329 -11.19 -5.71 -0.14
N PHE A 330 -10.56 -5.95 -1.29
CA PHE A 330 -9.86 -7.19 -1.59
C PHE A 330 -8.74 -7.52 -0.58
N ASN A 331 -8.16 -6.49 0.06
CA ASN A 331 -7.18 -6.62 1.14
C ASN A 331 -7.60 -7.63 2.23
N GLY A 332 -8.88 -7.70 2.58
CA GLY A 332 -9.39 -8.61 3.63
C GLY A 332 -9.49 -10.07 3.21
N GLY A 333 -9.27 -10.39 1.94
CA GLY A 333 -9.21 -11.75 1.41
C GLY A 333 -7.80 -12.33 1.32
N LEU A 334 -6.77 -11.50 1.50
CA LEU A 334 -5.38 -11.87 1.35
C LEU A 334 -4.78 -12.48 2.63
N PRO A 335 -3.63 -13.19 2.53
CA PRO A 335 -2.86 -13.62 3.69
C PRO A 335 -2.60 -12.50 4.70
N GLN A 336 -2.48 -12.84 5.98
CA GLN A 336 -2.36 -11.82 7.03
C GLN A 336 -1.03 -11.06 6.96
N ALA A 337 -1.08 -9.74 6.75
CA ALA A 337 0.14 -8.93 6.65
C ALA A 337 0.67 -8.41 8.00
N LEU A 338 -0.18 -8.25 9.02
CA LEU A 338 0.18 -7.61 10.28
C LEU A 338 0.48 -8.63 11.38
N ASP A 339 1.41 -8.27 12.26
CA ASP A 339 1.63 -8.99 13.51
C ASP A 339 0.42 -8.85 14.46
N PRO A 340 0.23 -9.76 15.43
CA PRO A 340 -0.91 -9.75 16.34
C PRO A 340 -1.08 -8.45 17.13
N ALA A 341 0.00 -7.77 17.51
CA ALA A 341 -0.09 -6.54 18.29
C ALA A 341 -0.58 -5.37 17.42
N SER A 342 -0.03 -5.22 16.22
CA SER A 342 -0.52 -4.26 15.22
C SER A 342 -1.98 -4.54 14.84
N GLY A 343 -2.33 -5.81 14.63
CA GLY A 343 -3.68 -6.23 14.30
C GLY A 343 -4.69 -5.98 15.42
N ALA A 344 -4.31 -6.26 16.67
CA ALA A 344 -5.12 -5.95 17.85
C ALA A 344 -5.30 -4.44 18.02
N SER A 345 -4.26 -3.63 17.80
CA SER A 345 -4.37 -2.17 17.85
C SER A 345 -5.36 -1.65 16.81
N LYS A 346 -5.27 -2.14 15.57
CA LYS A 346 -6.21 -1.78 14.50
C LYS A 346 -7.65 -2.22 14.84
N ALA A 347 -7.82 -3.42 15.41
CA ALA A 347 -9.11 -3.91 15.84
C ALA A 347 -9.75 -3.07 16.96
N ARG A 348 -8.97 -2.59 17.94
CA ARG A 348 -9.46 -1.69 19.01
C ARG A 348 -10.00 -0.39 18.43
N THR A 349 -9.24 0.27 17.56
CA THR A 349 -9.68 1.51 16.91
C THR A 349 -10.94 1.30 16.07
N LEU A 350 -11.08 0.15 15.41
CA LEU A 350 -12.31 -0.21 14.71
C LEU A 350 -13.49 -0.48 15.66
N ALA A 351 -13.25 -1.03 16.86
CA ALA A 351 -14.27 -1.18 17.88
C ALA A 351 -14.79 0.19 18.36
N THR A 352 -13.90 1.16 18.55
CA THR A 352 -14.27 2.55 18.84
C THR A 352 -15.09 3.18 17.71
N TYR A 353 -14.60 3.11 16.46
CA TYR A 353 -15.31 3.66 15.29
C TYR A 353 -16.72 3.05 15.11
N SER A 354 -16.82 1.74 15.26
CA SER A 354 -18.08 1.02 15.10
C SER A 354 -19.02 1.19 16.29
N TRP A 355 -18.59 1.89 17.34
CA TRP A 355 -19.33 2.06 18.58
C TRP A 355 -19.66 0.72 19.25
N SER A 356 -18.67 -0.17 19.20
CA SER A 356 -18.72 -1.53 19.74
C SER A 356 -18.13 -1.66 21.14
N ASP A 357 -17.29 -0.73 21.56
CA ASP A 357 -16.68 -0.70 22.89
C ASP A 357 -17.65 -0.08 23.92
N ASP A 358 -17.81 -0.74 25.06
CA ASP A 358 -18.70 -0.33 26.15
C ASP A 358 -18.35 1.07 26.67
N ALA A 359 -17.05 1.44 26.73
CA ALA A 359 -16.61 2.77 27.14
C ALA A 359 -17.18 3.89 26.26
N THR A 360 -17.35 3.61 24.96
CA THR A 360 -17.93 4.56 24.00
C THR A 360 -19.46 4.52 23.98
N ARG A 361 -20.07 3.38 24.32
CA ARG A 361 -21.53 3.18 24.34
C ARG A 361 -22.22 3.96 25.43
N ASP A 362 -21.62 3.98 26.62
CA ASP A 362 -22.26 4.56 27.80
C ASP A 362 -22.08 6.08 27.89
N SER A 363 -21.20 6.66 27.05
CA SER A 363 -20.84 8.09 27.09
C SER A 363 -21.41 8.94 25.95
N CYS A 364 -22.10 8.34 24.98
CA CYS A 364 -22.59 9.05 23.79
C CYS A 364 -24.08 9.40 23.87
N GLU A 365 -24.39 10.69 23.79
CA GLU A 365 -25.76 11.24 23.83
C GLU A 365 -26.27 11.78 22.48
N ASP A 366 -25.46 11.74 21.41
CA ASP A 366 -25.88 12.28 20.10
C ASP A 366 -27.08 11.48 19.53
N PRO A 367 -28.22 12.13 19.19
CA PRO A 367 -29.41 11.46 18.66
C PRO A 367 -29.18 10.70 17.35
N ALA A 368 -28.14 11.04 16.59
CA ALA A 368 -27.75 10.31 15.40
C ALA A 368 -26.99 8.99 15.70
N GLY A 369 -26.43 8.86 16.91
CA GLY A 369 -25.52 7.79 17.33
C GLY A 369 -24.03 8.18 17.19
N CYS A 370 -23.12 7.39 17.76
CA CYS A 370 -21.68 7.69 17.79
C CYS A 370 -20.78 6.71 17.02
N GLY A 371 -21.35 5.95 16.08
CA GLY A 371 -20.53 5.15 15.19
C GLY A 371 -21.32 4.27 14.25
N ASP A 372 -20.58 3.50 13.46
CA ASP A 372 -21.14 2.62 12.45
C ASP A 372 -21.46 1.24 13.01
N LEU A 373 -22.71 1.08 13.45
CA LEU A 373 -23.19 -0.19 13.99
C LEU A 373 -23.35 -1.25 12.90
N LYS A 374 -23.27 -0.91 11.60
CA LYS A 374 -23.18 -1.95 10.55
C LYS A 374 -21.85 -2.70 10.65
N VAL A 375 -20.78 -2.00 11.00
CA VAL A 375 -19.47 -2.60 11.26
C VAL A 375 -19.51 -3.39 12.58
N ALA A 376 -20.17 -2.87 13.62
CA ALA A 376 -20.34 -3.58 14.89
C ALA A 376 -21.08 -4.91 14.75
N ALA A 377 -22.16 -4.93 13.95
CA ALA A 377 -22.98 -6.10 13.71
C ALA A 377 -22.31 -7.15 12.81
N SER A 378 -21.24 -6.76 12.13
CA SER A 378 -20.40 -7.64 11.31
C SER A 378 -18.95 -7.26 11.57
N PRO A 379 -18.40 -7.56 12.76
CA PRO A 379 -17.05 -7.16 13.12
C PRO A 379 -16.11 -7.92 12.19
N LYS A 380 -15.69 -7.31 11.09
CA LYS A 380 -14.97 -8.02 10.03
C LYS A 380 -13.53 -8.20 10.49
N PRO A 381 -13.13 -9.39 11.00
CA PRO A 381 -11.77 -9.61 11.51
C PRO A 381 -10.74 -9.59 10.38
N ARG A 382 -11.22 -9.47 9.14
CA ARG A 382 -10.48 -9.59 7.89
C ARG A 382 -9.60 -8.40 7.56
N TRP A 383 -10.01 -7.19 7.91
CA TRP A 383 -9.21 -5.99 7.58
C TRP A 383 -8.32 -5.53 8.73
N SER A 384 -8.63 -5.93 9.97
CA SER A 384 -7.81 -5.58 11.12
C SER A 384 -6.43 -6.25 11.10
N HIS A 385 -6.25 -7.35 10.38
CA HIS A 385 -4.97 -8.08 10.34
C HIS A 385 -4.12 -7.80 9.09
N SER A 386 -4.52 -6.85 8.23
CA SER A 386 -3.84 -6.65 6.94
C SER A 386 -3.68 -5.19 6.52
N ILE A 387 -2.63 -4.93 5.73
CA ILE A 387 -2.33 -3.69 5.03
C ILE A 387 -1.54 -4.04 3.76
N HIS A 388 -1.96 -3.50 2.61
CA HIS A 388 -1.27 -3.69 1.34
C HIS A 388 -1.26 -2.40 0.54
N HIS A 389 -0.09 -2.06 0.02
CA HIS A 389 0.09 -1.00 -0.94
C HIS A 389 -0.34 -1.49 -2.34
N ALA A 390 -0.85 -0.58 -3.17
CA ALA A 390 -1.15 -0.85 -4.57
C ALA A 390 -0.05 -0.19 -5.42
N GLY A 391 0.92 -0.99 -5.88
CA GLY A 391 2.16 -0.51 -6.48
C GLY A 391 3.20 -0.15 -5.41
N ASP A 392 4.18 -1.04 -5.21
CA ASP A 392 5.20 -0.88 -4.18
C ASP A 392 6.46 -0.21 -4.76
N THR A 393 7.05 0.72 -4.00
CA THR A 393 8.37 1.28 -4.36
C THR A 393 9.46 0.21 -4.47
N GLY A 394 9.25 -0.99 -3.91
CA GLY A 394 10.28 -2.03 -3.80
C GLY A 394 11.47 -1.55 -2.97
N ALA A 395 12.53 -2.37 -2.89
CA ALA A 395 13.77 -2.02 -2.20
C ALA A 395 14.95 -1.76 -3.16
N ASP A 396 14.67 -1.60 -4.46
CA ASP A 396 15.64 -1.62 -5.56
C ASP A 396 15.66 -0.29 -6.31
N TRP A 397 15.76 0.81 -5.58
CA TRP A 397 15.74 2.18 -6.13
C TRP A 397 17.04 2.95 -5.90
N LEU A 398 18.06 2.29 -5.34
CA LEU A 398 19.44 2.78 -5.21
C LEU A 398 20.40 1.92 -6.03
N LEU A 399 21.20 2.55 -6.89
CA LEU A 399 22.29 1.93 -7.63
C LEU A 399 23.64 2.46 -7.17
N ALA A 400 24.63 1.58 -7.08
CA ALA A 400 26.04 1.92 -6.85
C ALA A 400 26.87 1.56 -8.08
N GLY A 401 27.70 2.51 -8.54
CA GLY A 401 28.63 2.34 -9.64
C GLY A 401 29.93 1.65 -9.23
N LYS A 402 30.76 1.30 -10.23
CA LYS A 402 32.08 0.68 -10.00
C LYS A 402 33.09 1.61 -9.33
N ASP A 403 32.88 2.91 -9.48
CA ASP A 403 33.62 4.01 -8.85
C ASP A 403 32.99 4.46 -7.52
N ASP A 404 32.03 3.67 -7.02
CA ASP A 404 31.18 4.02 -5.87
C ASP A 404 30.33 5.29 -6.07
N SER A 405 30.10 5.75 -7.30
CA SER A 405 29.04 6.72 -7.57
C SER A 405 27.68 6.14 -7.15
N LEU A 406 26.78 6.99 -6.66
CA LEU A 406 25.47 6.55 -6.17
C LEU A 406 24.36 7.27 -6.93
N TRP A 407 23.35 6.52 -7.34
CA TRP A 407 22.15 7.01 -7.99
C TRP A 407 20.92 6.52 -7.25
N ALA A 408 20.17 7.45 -6.66
CA ALA A 408 18.91 7.16 -5.98
C ALA A 408 17.74 7.69 -6.82
N PHE A 409 16.67 6.92 -6.91
CA PHE A 409 15.48 7.26 -7.72
C PHE A 409 14.21 7.21 -6.88
N ALA A 410 13.27 8.09 -7.20
CA ALA A 410 11.95 8.12 -6.59
C ALA A 410 10.92 8.73 -7.55
N VAL A 411 9.67 8.73 -7.11
CA VAL A 411 8.62 9.51 -7.75
C VAL A 411 8.19 10.63 -6.81
N LEU A 412 8.47 11.86 -7.22
CA LEU A 412 8.07 13.08 -6.52
C LEU A 412 7.23 13.91 -7.47
N ASP A 413 6.11 14.44 -6.98
CA ASP A 413 5.19 15.28 -7.77
C ASP A 413 4.63 14.58 -9.03
N GLY A 414 4.53 13.25 -9.01
CA GLY A 414 4.13 12.45 -10.17
C GLY A 414 5.16 12.45 -11.30
N ARG A 415 6.44 12.70 -11.00
CA ARG A 415 7.57 12.68 -11.95
C ARG A 415 8.71 11.82 -11.41
N ILE A 416 9.52 11.24 -12.28
CA ILE A 416 10.77 10.60 -11.86
C ILE A 416 11.70 11.69 -11.30
N ALA A 417 12.15 11.51 -10.06
CA ALA A 417 13.17 12.32 -9.42
C ALA A 417 14.40 11.46 -9.13
N TYR A 418 15.59 12.02 -9.33
CA TYR A 418 16.83 11.31 -9.03
C TYR A 418 17.86 12.19 -8.34
N TRP A 419 18.71 11.54 -7.54
CA TRP A 419 19.87 12.14 -6.90
C TRP A 419 21.12 11.38 -7.33
N HIS A 420 22.20 12.12 -7.54
CA HIS A 420 23.50 11.56 -7.90
C HIS A 420 24.55 12.06 -6.91
N ARG A 421 25.27 11.14 -6.28
CA ARG A 421 26.52 11.43 -5.61
C ARG A 421 27.69 10.85 -6.42
N PRO A 422 28.59 11.68 -6.95
CA PRO A 422 29.77 11.20 -7.68
C PRO A 422 30.63 10.28 -6.82
N GLY A 423 31.31 9.33 -7.47
CA GLY A 423 32.37 8.53 -6.86
C GLY A 423 33.54 9.39 -6.36
N GLY A 424 34.47 8.78 -5.63
CA GLY A 424 35.75 9.40 -5.31
C GLY A 424 36.82 8.90 -6.27
N GLU A 425 37.63 9.78 -6.87
CA GLU A 425 38.79 9.34 -7.66
C GLU A 425 39.73 8.48 -6.80
N THR A 426 39.84 7.20 -7.14
CA THR A 426 40.91 6.31 -6.68
C THR A 426 42.19 6.67 -7.42
N GLY A 427 42.76 7.84 -7.16
CA GLY A 427 44.10 8.16 -7.62
C GLY A 427 45.13 7.33 -6.87
N GLU A 428 45.99 6.61 -7.58
CA GLU A 428 47.19 5.99 -7.03
C GLU A 428 48.08 7.09 -6.44
N GLY A 429 48.14 7.16 -5.11
CA GLY A 429 48.92 8.18 -4.41
C GLY A 429 48.97 7.88 -2.93
N SER A 430 50.04 7.18 -2.54
CA SER A 430 50.66 7.07 -1.22
C SER A 430 49.92 7.74 -0.04
N ASP A 431 49.53 6.87 0.90
CA ASP A 431 49.48 7.06 2.37
C ASP A 431 48.12 6.82 3.02
N GLY A 432 47.89 5.57 3.44
CA GLY A 432 47.47 5.22 4.80
C GLY A 432 46.16 5.77 5.41
N GLY A 433 45.30 6.45 4.68
CA GLY A 433 44.10 7.09 5.26
C GLY A 433 42.97 7.39 4.28
N ASN A 434 42.48 6.36 3.56
CA ASN A 434 41.57 6.53 2.43
C ASN A 434 40.07 6.81 2.79
N SER A 435 39.77 7.28 4.01
CA SER A 435 38.39 7.62 4.43
C SER A 435 38.02 9.10 4.18
N GLY A 436 39.00 9.97 3.91
CA GLY A 436 38.80 11.42 3.79
C GLY A 436 38.12 11.87 2.49
N LYS A 437 38.40 11.21 1.35
CA LYS A 437 37.89 11.64 0.03
C LYS A 437 36.46 11.19 -0.26
N TRP A 438 36.04 10.02 0.20
CA TRP A 438 34.62 9.60 0.14
C TRP A 438 33.72 10.63 0.85
N ASN A 439 34.14 11.13 2.00
CA ASN A 439 33.35 12.14 2.74
C ASN A 439 33.28 13.52 2.06
N ALA A 440 34.06 13.79 1.00
CA ALA A 440 34.04 15.07 0.28
C ALA A 440 32.96 15.13 -0.82
N SER A 441 32.59 14.00 -1.44
CA SER A 441 31.59 13.95 -2.50
C SER A 441 30.17 14.21 -1.96
N ARG A 442 29.53 15.27 -2.47
CA ARG A 442 28.17 15.66 -2.08
C ARG A 442 27.13 15.10 -3.04
N TRP A 443 25.98 14.71 -2.50
CA TRP A 443 24.79 14.41 -3.28
C TRP A 443 24.30 15.68 -4.01
N LYS A 444 23.93 15.51 -5.28
CA LYS A 444 23.22 16.49 -6.12
C LYS A 444 21.78 16.01 -6.34
N GLY A 445 20.86 16.95 -6.53
CA GLY A 445 19.44 16.69 -6.79
C GLY A 445 18.51 17.14 -5.65
N PRO A 446 17.19 16.89 -5.77
CA PRO A 446 16.57 16.08 -6.82
C PRO A 446 16.60 16.77 -8.19
N VAL A 447 16.92 16.01 -9.24
CA VAL A 447 16.68 16.39 -10.64
C VAL A 447 15.43 15.67 -11.13
N PHE A 448 14.58 16.37 -11.87
CA PHE A 448 13.28 15.86 -12.31
C PHE A 448 13.26 15.57 -13.80
N GLN A 449 12.70 14.42 -14.18
CA GLN A 449 12.26 14.19 -15.55
C GLN A 449 10.99 15.01 -15.85
N PRO A 450 10.82 15.48 -17.09
CA PRO A 450 9.71 16.36 -17.44
C PRO A 450 8.36 15.64 -17.43
N GLU A 451 8.32 14.34 -17.73
CA GLU A 451 7.06 13.60 -17.85
C GLU A 451 6.33 13.43 -16.52
N THR A 452 5.06 13.79 -16.54
CA THR A 452 4.15 13.71 -15.39
C THR A 452 3.30 12.44 -15.43
N GLY A 453 2.59 12.19 -14.33
CA GLY A 453 1.67 11.06 -14.18
C GLY A 453 2.38 9.76 -13.84
N VAL A 454 3.68 9.79 -13.53
CA VAL A 454 4.45 8.60 -13.13
C VAL A 454 3.90 8.09 -11.81
N ASP A 455 3.57 6.81 -11.76
CA ASP A 455 3.14 6.13 -10.54
C ASP A 455 4.37 5.72 -9.70
N THR A 456 4.20 5.58 -8.38
CA THR A 456 5.26 5.00 -7.53
C THR A 456 5.61 3.58 -7.96
N GLY A 457 6.86 3.16 -7.71
CA GLY A 457 7.33 1.83 -8.11
C GLY A 457 8.32 1.81 -9.26
N VAL A 458 9.01 2.93 -9.53
CA VAL A 458 10.06 2.97 -10.55
C VAL A 458 11.19 1.97 -10.30
N ARG A 459 11.80 1.48 -11.37
CA ARG A 459 12.85 0.45 -11.38
C ARG A 459 14.07 0.97 -12.15
N PRO A 460 15.05 1.57 -11.46
CA PRO A 460 16.33 1.85 -12.08
C PRO A 460 17.07 0.55 -12.38
N THR A 461 17.74 0.49 -13.52
CA THR A 461 18.41 -0.69 -14.04
C THR A 461 19.71 -0.26 -14.71
N ALA A 462 20.83 -0.80 -14.23
CA ALA A 462 22.13 -0.55 -14.84
C ALA A 462 22.30 -1.38 -16.11
N LEU A 463 22.77 -0.74 -17.19
CA LEU A 463 23.07 -1.38 -18.46
C LEU A 463 24.56 -1.75 -18.55
N PRO A 464 24.94 -2.75 -19.37
CA PRO A 464 26.33 -3.19 -19.51
C PRO A 464 27.30 -2.08 -19.95
N ASP A 465 26.81 -1.10 -20.71
CA ASP A 465 27.58 0.06 -21.19
C ASP A 465 27.76 1.17 -20.13
N GLY A 466 27.22 0.98 -18.92
CA GLY A 466 27.31 1.92 -17.81
C GLY A 466 26.18 2.97 -17.76
N ARG A 467 25.27 2.99 -18.74
CA ARG A 467 24.06 3.82 -18.67
C ARG A 467 23.07 3.23 -17.66
N ILE A 468 22.17 4.08 -17.18
CA ILE A 468 21.01 3.69 -16.36
C ILE A 468 19.73 3.90 -17.18
N ALA A 469 18.86 2.89 -17.18
CA ALA A 469 17.48 3.00 -17.60
C ALA A 469 16.56 2.97 -16.36
N VAL A 470 15.48 3.73 -16.35
CA VAL A 470 14.50 3.76 -15.24
C VAL A 470 13.13 3.45 -15.81
N PHE A 471 12.60 2.28 -15.44
CA PHE A 471 11.30 1.80 -15.88
C PHE A 471 10.21 2.16 -14.87
N GLY A 472 8.96 2.29 -15.33
CA GLY A 472 7.81 2.49 -14.45
C GLY A 472 6.49 2.48 -15.21
N THR A 473 5.42 2.85 -14.52
CA THR A 473 4.11 3.09 -15.13
C THR A 473 3.73 4.56 -15.05
N ARG A 474 2.93 5.02 -16.02
CA ARG A 474 2.34 6.36 -16.03
C ARG A 474 0.83 6.27 -16.19
N THR A 475 0.12 7.03 -15.37
CA THR A 475 -1.29 7.32 -15.53
C THR A 475 -1.46 8.44 -16.57
N LEU A 476 -2.24 8.16 -17.61
CA LEU A 476 -2.59 9.09 -18.67
C LEU A 476 -4.01 9.62 -18.43
N PHE A 477 -4.19 10.93 -18.57
CA PHE A 477 -5.51 11.57 -18.43
C PHE A 477 -6.13 11.99 -19.78
N GLY A 478 -5.39 11.89 -20.89
CA GLY A 478 -5.85 12.31 -22.21
C GLY A 478 -6.35 13.76 -22.23
N ASP A 479 -7.55 13.95 -22.77
CA ASP A 479 -8.30 15.21 -22.80
C ASP A 479 -9.03 15.52 -21.47
N GLY A 480 -8.84 14.70 -20.43
CA GLY A 480 -9.54 14.79 -19.16
C GLY A 480 -10.90 14.07 -19.13
N SER A 481 -11.33 13.48 -20.25
CA SER A 481 -12.53 12.63 -20.32
C SER A 481 -12.31 11.29 -19.61
N ALA A 482 -13.38 10.53 -19.41
CA ALA A 482 -13.27 9.16 -18.89
C ALA A 482 -12.55 8.21 -19.87
N ALA A 483 -12.78 8.39 -21.18
CA ALA A 483 -12.16 7.58 -22.23
C ALA A 483 -10.66 7.85 -22.38
N GLY A 484 -10.20 9.05 -22.01
CA GLY A 484 -8.78 9.41 -21.99
C GLY A 484 -7.99 8.85 -20.80
N TYR A 485 -8.65 8.20 -19.83
CA TYR A 485 -7.98 7.62 -18.67
C TYR A 485 -7.35 6.27 -19.02
N GLY A 486 -6.04 6.16 -18.86
CA GLY A 486 -5.31 4.92 -19.14
C GLY A 486 -4.04 4.79 -18.32
N LYS A 487 -3.38 3.64 -18.44
CA LYS A 487 -2.01 3.44 -17.98
C LYS A 487 -1.11 3.00 -19.11
N GLU A 488 0.14 3.46 -19.07
CA GLU A 488 1.21 2.97 -19.92
C GLU A 488 2.40 2.52 -19.08
N VAL A 489 3.17 1.60 -19.64
CA VAL A 489 4.50 1.19 -19.17
C VAL A 489 5.53 1.89 -20.03
N GLY A 490 6.66 2.25 -19.47
CA GLY A 490 7.74 2.84 -20.24
C GLY A 490 8.98 3.09 -19.41
N TYR A 491 9.93 3.80 -19.99
CA TYR A 491 11.21 4.08 -19.36
C TYR A 491 11.87 5.35 -19.87
N VAL A 492 12.77 5.90 -19.07
CA VAL A 492 13.78 6.88 -19.49
C VAL A 492 15.15 6.22 -19.45
N ILE A 493 16.08 6.69 -20.28
CA ILE A 493 17.45 6.14 -20.35
C ILE A 493 18.45 7.27 -20.47
N GLN A 494 19.61 7.13 -19.83
CA GLN A 494 20.71 8.09 -20.00
C GLN A 494 21.17 8.18 -21.45
N SER A 495 21.56 9.39 -21.87
CA SER A 495 22.15 9.61 -23.20
C SER A 495 23.56 8.99 -23.31
N ALA A 496 24.34 9.08 -22.23
CA ALA A 496 25.61 8.39 -22.02
C ALA A 496 25.80 8.09 -20.51
N PRO A 497 26.74 7.22 -20.10
CA PRO A 497 26.97 6.93 -18.69
C PRO A 497 27.21 8.22 -17.88
N GLY A 498 26.43 8.42 -16.83
CA GLY A 498 26.54 9.61 -15.96
C GLY A 498 25.85 10.89 -16.48
N GLU A 499 25.43 10.91 -17.74
CA GLU A 499 24.77 12.06 -18.38
C GLU A 499 23.25 12.10 -18.08
N PRO A 500 22.56 13.22 -18.38
CA PRO A 500 21.11 13.31 -18.25
C PRO A 500 20.34 12.24 -19.04
N PHE A 501 19.13 11.95 -18.56
CA PHE A 501 18.20 11.04 -19.21
C PHE A 501 17.48 11.72 -20.37
N GLY A 502 17.24 10.95 -21.43
CA GLY A 502 16.38 11.34 -22.55
C GLY A 502 14.88 11.27 -22.19
N PRO A 503 14.00 11.57 -23.15
CA PRO A 503 12.56 11.57 -22.93
C PRO A 503 12.02 10.16 -22.65
N TRP A 504 10.82 10.11 -22.09
CA TRP A 504 10.08 8.88 -21.85
C TRP A 504 9.82 8.10 -23.15
N GLN A 505 10.12 6.81 -23.12
CA GLN A 505 9.85 5.84 -24.17
C GLN A 505 8.72 4.94 -23.73
N SER A 506 7.58 5.02 -24.44
CA SER A 506 6.40 4.20 -24.15
C SER A 506 6.58 2.78 -24.67
N LEU A 507 6.18 1.81 -23.85
CA LEU A 507 6.02 0.40 -24.19
C LEU A 507 4.54 0.02 -24.37
N GLY A 508 3.64 1.01 -24.34
CA GLY A 508 2.20 0.81 -24.32
C GLY A 508 1.73 0.11 -23.04
N THR A 509 0.71 -0.72 -23.15
CA THR A 509 0.14 -1.48 -22.03
C THR A 509 -0.31 -2.85 -22.52
N PRO A 510 -0.23 -3.91 -21.69
CA PRO A 510 -0.85 -5.19 -22.01
C PRO A 510 -2.38 -5.17 -21.86
N GLU A 511 -2.94 -4.09 -21.31
CA GLU A 511 -4.38 -3.94 -21.10
C GLU A 511 -5.13 -3.62 -22.39
N LEU A 512 -6.29 -4.27 -22.57
CA LEU A 512 -7.18 -4.01 -23.71
C LEU A 512 -7.94 -2.69 -23.56
N SER A 513 -8.53 -2.47 -22.38
CA SER A 513 -9.30 -1.26 -22.07
C SER A 513 -9.57 -1.10 -20.58
N ASP A 514 -9.94 0.12 -20.18
CA ASP A 514 -10.33 0.43 -18.80
C ASP A 514 -11.63 -0.27 -18.37
N GLU A 515 -12.56 -0.49 -19.30
CA GLU A 515 -13.81 -1.19 -19.02
C GLU A 515 -13.56 -2.65 -18.64
N ILE A 516 -12.60 -3.30 -19.30
CA ILE A 516 -12.28 -4.71 -19.08
C ILE A 516 -11.39 -4.86 -17.84
N GLY A 517 -10.21 -4.26 -17.84
CA GLY A 517 -9.17 -4.53 -16.83
C GLY A 517 -9.07 -3.49 -15.71
N THR A 518 -9.79 -2.37 -15.82
CA THR A 518 -9.64 -1.19 -14.95
C THR A 518 -8.25 -0.53 -14.99
N ASN A 519 -7.44 -0.87 -15.99
CA ASN A 519 -6.00 -0.55 -16.07
C ASN A 519 -5.18 -1.13 -14.90
N ASP A 520 -5.58 -2.28 -14.35
CA ASP A 520 -4.91 -2.90 -13.20
C ASP A 520 -3.66 -3.68 -13.61
N ILE A 521 -2.56 -2.95 -13.84
CA ILE A 521 -1.23 -3.50 -14.08
C ILE A 521 -0.30 -3.21 -12.90
N SER A 522 0.62 -4.13 -12.62
CA SER A 522 1.65 -3.94 -11.59
C SER A 522 2.78 -3.01 -12.01
N SER A 523 3.63 -2.62 -11.06
CA SER A 523 4.97 -2.09 -11.39
C SER A 523 5.77 -3.13 -12.18
N PRO A 524 6.66 -2.74 -13.11
CA PRO A 524 7.45 -3.70 -13.86
C PRO A 524 8.59 -4.30 -13.02
N ALA A 525 9.10 -5.44 -13.46
CA ALA A 525 10.43 -5.96 -13.18
C ALA A 525 11.22 -6.04 -14.48
N VAL A 526 12.53 -5.87 -14.42
CA VAL A 526 13.38 -5.78 -15.61
C VAL A 526 14.58 -6.70 -15.48
N VAL A 527 14.91 -7.38 -16.57
CA VAL A 527 16.13 -8.18 -16.74
C VAL A 527 16.89 -7.57 -17.90
N VAL A 528 18.22 -7.49 -17.76
CA VAL A 528 19.11 -7.04 -18.82
C VAL A 528 20.12 -8.14 -19.09
N ASP A 529 20.18 -8.56 -20.35
CA ASP A 529 21.10 -9.57 -20.82
C ASP A 529 22.51 -8.98 -21.00
N ARG A 530 23.51 -9.83 -21.23
CA ARG A 530 24.91 -9.39 -21.38
C ARG A 530 25.11 -8.41 -22.53
N ASP A 531 24.33 -8.56 -23.60
CA ASP A 531 24.38 -7.72 -24.80
C ASP A 531 23.57 -6.43 -24.64
N GLY A 532 22.96 -6.20 -23.47
CA GLY A 532 22.18 -5.01 -23.16
C GLY A 532 20.71 -5.08 -23.57
N ALA A 533 20.27 -6.18 -24.20
CA ALA A 533 18.86 -6.42 -24.48
C ALA A 533 18.06 -6.49 -23.18
N MET A 534 16.90 -5.83 -23.16
CA MET A 534 16.06 -5.69 -21.96
C MET A 534 14.77 -6.48 -22.10
N SER A 535 14.39 -7.21 -21.05
CA SER A 535 13.10 -7.88 -20.92
C SER A 535 12.33 -7.30 -19.74
N VAL A 536 11.09 -6.88 -19.99
CA VAL A 536 10.17 -6.28 -19.01
C VAL A 536 9.07 -7.26 -18.66
N PHE A 537 8.78 -7.41 -17.37
CA PHE A 537 7.78 -8.32 -16.83
C PHE A 537 6.83 -7.57 -15.91
N LEU A 538 5.53 -7.81 -16.03
CA LEU A 538 4.52 -7.24 -15.13
C LEU A 538 3.32 -8.17 -15.00
N ARG A 539 2.56 -8.01 -13.91
CA ARG A 539 1.26 -8.65 -13.75
C ARG A 539 0.20 -7.81 -14.47
N ASP A 540 -0.56 -8.43 -15.36
CA ASP A 540 -1.70 -7.80 -16.03
C ASP A 540 -3.01 -7.90 -15.22
N SER A 541 -4.09 -7.31 -15.73
CA SER A 541 -5.41 -7.30 -15.06
C SER A 541 -6.11 -8.66 -15.01
N THR A 542 -5.57 -9.68 -15.67
CA THR A 542 -6.02 -11.07 -15.58
C THR A 542 -5.26 -11.87 -14.53
N HIS A 543 -4.41 -11.20 -13.73
CA HIS A 543 -3.63 -11.78 -12.63
C HIS A 543 -2.68 -12.90 -13.06
N GLN A 544 -2.06 -12.75 -14.23
CA GLN A 544 -0.97 -13.58 -14.74
C GLN A 544 0.27 -12.70 -14.99
N LEU A 545 1.43 -13.33 -15.17
CA LEU A 545 2.63 -12.61 -15.60
C LEU A 545 2.62 -12.44 -17.12
N THR A 546 3.00 -11.25 -17.58
CA THR A 546 3.09 -10.88 -18.99
C THR A 546 4.44 -10.20 -19.25
N THR A 547 5.00 -10.40 -20.43
CA THR A 547 6.34 -9.90 -20.80
C THR A 547 6.35 -9.16 -22.12
N ARG A 548 7.36 -8.30 -22.27
CA ARG A 548 7.79 -7.66 -23.52
C ARG A 548 9.31 -7.62 -23.55
N ALA A 549 9.92 -8.01 -24.65
CA ALA A 549 11.38 -8.07 -24.78
C ALA A 549 11.88 -7.16 -25.91
N GLN A 550 13.07 -6.61 -25.72
CA GLN A 550 13.78 -5.86 -26.75
C GLN A 550 14.54 -6.84 -27.65
N GLN A 551 14.41 -6.65 -28.96
CA GLN A 551 15.12 -7.38 -29.99
C GLN A 551 16.49 -6.75 -30.25
N PRO A 552 17.43 -7.48 -30.88
CA PRO A 552 18.77 -6.96 -31.18
C PRO A 552 18.80 -5.68 -32.03
N ASP A 553 17.76 -5.45 -32.84
CA ASP A 553 17.60 -4.22 -33.63
C ASP A 553 17.05 -3.03 -32.83
N GLY A 554 16.85 -3.21 -31.52
CA GLY A 554 16.31 -2.22 -30.59
C GLY A 554 14.78 -2.13 -30.57
N THR A 555 14.08 -2.82 -31.47
CA THR A 555 12.60 -2.87 -31.47
C THR A 555 12.08 -3.73 -30.33
N TRP A 556 10.81 -3.55 -29.95
CA TRP A 556 10.21 -4.35 -28.88
C TRP A 556 9.14 -5.30 -29.41
N THR A 557 9.16 -6.55 -28.95
CA THR A 557 8.09 -7.54 -29.23
C THR A 557 6.71 -7.03 -28.77
N PRO A 558 5.59 -7.59 -29.23
CA PRO A 558 4.30 -7.37 -28.56
C PRO A 558 4.31 -7.87 -27.10
N TRP A 559 3.37 -7.39 -26.29
CA TRP A 559 3.10 -7.97 -24.97
C TRP A 559 2.60 -9.41 -25.10
N ARG A 560 3.16 -10.33 -24.32
CA ARG A 560 2.82 -11.75 -24.36
C ARG A 560 2.64 -12.32 -22.96
N ALA A 561 1.56 -13.08 -22.76
CA ALA A 561 1.28 -13.79 -21.53
C ALA A 561 2.31 -14.91 -21.28
N LEU A 562 2.80 -15.01 -20.05
CA LEU A 562 3.65 -16.08 -19.53
C LEU A 562 2.89 -17.02 -18.57
N GLY A 563 1.59 -16.80 -18.40
CA GLY A 563 0.75 -17.58 -17.50
C GLY A 563 1.01 -17.28 -16.02
N GLY A 564 0.68 -18.24 -15.15
CA GLY A 564 0.44 -17.99 -13.73
C GLY A 564 -1.04 -17.68 -13.47
N LYS A 565 -1.49 -17.92 -12.24
CA LYS A 565 -2.87 -17.63 -11.81
C LYS A 565 -2.81 -16.94 -10.46
N ALA A 566 -3.73 -15.98 -10.24
CA ALA A 566 -3.83 -15.22 -9.00
C ALA A 566 -2.50 -14.57 -8.59
N VAL A 567 -1.70 -14.12 -9.57
CA VAL A 567 -0.55 -13.26 -9.31
C VAL A 567 -1.08 -11.92 -8.82
N HIS A 568 -0.66 -11.48 -7.63
CA HIS A 568 -1.17 -10.23 -7.03
C HIS A 568 -0.06 -9.25 -6.63
N SER A 569 1.17 -9.71 -6.40
CA SER A 569 2.28 -8.78 -6.13
C SER A 569 2.82 -8.16 -7.41
N ASP A 570 3.54 -7.04 -7.27
CA ASP A 570 4.53 -6.63 -8.28
C ASP A 570 5.57 -7.77 -8.45
N PRO A 571 5.99 -8.10 -9.68
CA PRO A 571 7.07 -9.04 -9.88
C PRO A 571 8.40 -8.41 -9.43
N VAL A 572 9.36 -9.27 -9.10
CA VAL A 572 10.76 -8.90 -8.85
C VAL A 572 11.68 -9.78 -9.68
N ALA A 573 12.82 -9.24 -10.10
CA ALA A 573 13.76 -9.96 -10.94
C ALA A 573 15.21 -9.79 -10.47
N ALA A 574 16.01 -10.85 -10.65
CA ALA A 574 17.46 -10.83 -10.51
C ALA A 574 18.10 -11.86 -11.45
N THR A 575 19.41 -11.76 -11.65
CA THR A 575 20.20 -12.77 -12.35
C THR A 575 21.14 -13.49 -11.40
N ASP A 576 21.34 -14.78 -11.63
CA ASP A 576 22.42 -15.54 -10.98
C ASP A 576 23.81 -15.13 -11.50
N ARG A 577 24.87 -15.78 -11.02
CA ARG A 577 26.25 -15.54 -11.47
C ARG A 577 26.46 -15.89 -12.94
N ALA A 578 25.76 -16.90 -13.46
CA ALA A 578 25.82 -17.29 -14.86
C ALA A 578 25.08 -16.31 -15.79
N GLY A 579 24.22 -15.45 -15.24
CA GLY A 579 23.44 -14.46 -15.97
C GLY A 579 22.03 -14.95 -16.30
N ARG A 580 21.59 -16.09 -15.76
CA ARG A 580 20.23 -16.59 -15.95
C ARG A 580 19.27 -15.76 -15.10
N ALA A 581 18.19 -15.30 -15.72
CA ALA A 581 17.18 -14.52 -15.02
C ALA A 581 16.23 -15.37 -14.19
N TYR A 582 15.84 -14.82 -13.05
CA TYR A 582 14.76 -15.30 -12.18
C TYR A 582 13.77 -14.16 -12.01
N VAL A 583 12.52 -14.39 -12.40
CA VAL A 583 11.39 -13.50 -12.17
C VAL A 583 10.45 -14.17 -11.18
N LEU A 584 10.11 -13.48 -10.11
CA LEU A 584 9.28 -14.01 -9.02
C LEU A 584 8.06 -13.12 -8.81
N ALA A 585 6.91 -13.74 -8.56
CA ALA A 585 5.70 -13.01 -8.18
C ALA A 585 4.86 -13.81 -7.19
N ALA A 586 4.24 -13.11 -6.24
CA ALA A 586 3.51 -13.70 -5.15
C ALA A 586 2.01 -13.83 -5.45
N THR A 587 1.42 -14.90 -4.95
CA THR A 587 -0.01 -15.23 -5.01
C THR A 587 -0.54 -15.38 -3.57
N PRO A 588 -1.86 -15.45 -3.35
CA PRO A 588 -2.44 -15.67 -2.03
C PRO A 588 -2.12 -17.05 -1.45
N HIS A 589 -1.45 -17.92 -2.22
CA HIS A 589 -1.22 -19.32 -1.87
C HIS A 589 0.27 -19.73 -1.90
N THR A 590 1.11 -19.06 -2.68
CA THR A 590 2.54 -19.37 -2.86
C THR A 590 3.26 -18.25 -3.62
N VAL A 591 4.57 -18.37 -3.77
CA VAL A 591 5.37 -17.58 -4.72
C VAL A 591 5.64 -18.42 -5.97
N LEU A 592 5.41 -17.85 -7.15
CA LEU A 592 5.71 -18.47 -8.44
C LEU A 592 7.03 -17.91 -9.02
N ALA A 593 7.70 -18.72 -9.83
CA ALA A 593 8.91 -18.34 -10.54
C ALA A 593 8.80 -18.54 -12.06
N TRP A 594 9.49 -17.68 -12.81
CA TRP A 594 9.81 -17.86 -14.22
C TRP A 594 11.30 -17.67 -14.37
N ILE A 595 11.97 -18.60 -15.05
CA ILE A 595 13.44 -18.60 -15.13
C ILE A 595 13.92 -18.79 -16.56
N GLN A 596 15.08 -18.23 -16.87
CA GLN A 596 15.82 -18.58 -18.08
C GLN A 596 16.62 -19.86 -17.85
N ASP A 597 16.57 -20.79 -18.80
CA ASP A 597 17.47 -21.96 -18.79
C ASP A 597 18.89 -21.55 -19.17
N GLU A 598 19.03 -20.60 -20.11
CA GLU A 598 20.30 -19.99 -20.53
C GLU A 598 20.18 -18.46 -20.55
N PRO A 599 21.26 -17.70 -20.25
CA PRO A 599 21.24 -16.24 -20.30
C PRO A 599 20.75 -15.71 -21.65
N GLY A 600 19.79 -14.79 -21.64
CA GLY A 600 19.19 -14.21 -22.85
C GLY A 600 18.14 -15.07 -23.55
N ALA A 601 17.86 -16.29 -23.06
CA ALA A 601 16.75 -17.09 -23.56
C ALA A 601 15.38 -16.53 -23.09
N GLU A 602 14.29 -17.04 -23.66
CA GLU A 602 12.97 -16.79 -23.09
C GLU A 602 12.84 -17.46 -21.71
N VAL A 603 12.08 -16.84 -20.80
CA VAL A 603 11.77 -17.46 -19.52
C VAL A 603 10.75 -18.60 -19.68
N ARG A 604 10.94 -19.69 -18.94
CA ARG A 604 9.93 -20.74 -18.73
C ARG A 604 9.26 -20.61 -17.37
N GLY A 605 8.00 -21.01 -17.29
CA GLY A 605 7.20 -20.99 -16.07
C GLY A 605 5.70 -21.00 -16.39
N PRO A 606 4.82 -20.89 -15.39
CA PRO A 606 5.13 -20.73 -13.96
C PRO A 606 5.70 -22.00 -13.31
N LEU A 607 6.69 -21.82 -12.44
CA LEU A 607 7.32 -22.85 -11.63
C LEU A 607 6.96 -22.67 -10.15
N ALA A 608 6.82 -23.78 -9.43
CA ALA A 608 6.59 -23.78 -8.00
C ALA A 608 7.90 -23.54 -7.25
N THR A 609 7.92 -22.54 -6.36
CA THR A 609 9.09 -22.24 -5.52
C THR A 609 9.10 -23.03 -4.20
N GLY A 610 7.97 -23.61 -3.80
CA GLY A 610 7.80 -24.20 -2.47
C GLY A 610 7.76 -23.19 -1.32
N LEU A 611 7.81 -21.88 -1.61
CA LEU A 611 7.69 -20.84 -0.59
C LEU A 611 6.25 -20.74 -0.07
N PRO A 612 6.08 -20.37 1.22
CA PRO A 612 4.76 -20.21 1.81
C PRO A 612 3.96 -19.09 1.14
N ALA A 613 2.65 -19.13 1.35
CA ALA A 613 1.74 -18.07 0.90
C ALA A 613 2.17 -16.71 1.48
N THR A 614 2.37 -15.75 0.60
CA THR A 614 2.56 -14.34 0.97
C THR A 614 2.08 -13.47 -0.18
N THR A 615 1.55 -12.29 0.14
CA THR A 615 1.25 -11.24 -0.84
C THR A 615 1.92 -9.92 -0.44
N LEU A 616 2.87 -10.00 0.49
CA LEU A 616 3.75 -8.90 0.84
C LEU A 616 4.89 -8.80 -0.17
N PRO A 617 5.51 -7.61 -0.33
CA PRO A 617 6.54 -7.39 -1.32
C PRO A 617 7.74 -8.31 -1.13
N LEU A 618 8.25 -8.81 -2.26
CA LEU A 618 9.45 -9.62 -2.32
C LEU A 618 10.68 -8.72 -2.57
N THR A 619 11.85 -9.20 -2.22
CA THR A 619 13.12 -8.62 -2.64
C THR A 619 14.04 -9.76 -3.04
N VAL A 620 14.61 -9.69 -4.24
CA VAL A 620 15.44 -10.78 -4.78
C VAL A 620 16.86 -10.26 -5.05
N ARG A 621 17.85 -11.06 -4.69
CA ARG A 621 19.28 -10.77 -4.86
C ARG A 621 19.97 -11.96 -5.49
N ARG A 622 21.02 -11.71 -6.27
CA ARG A 622 21.94 -12.75 -6.72
C ARG A 622 22.53 -13.50 -5.52
N ASP A 623 22.57 -14.82 -5.59
CA ASP A 623 23.21 -15.70 -4.60
C ASP A 623 23.92 -16.85 -5.33
N ASP A 624 25.12 -16.56 -5.82
CA ASP A 624 25.98 -17.46 -6.59
C ASP A 624 25.29 -18.09 -7.82
N ASP A 625 25.12 -19.41 -7.87
CA ASP A 625 24.45 -20.16 -8.94
C ASP A 625 22.90 -20.05 -8.91
N GLY A 626 22.35 -19.26 -8.00
CA GLY A 626 20.93 -18.99 -7.88
C GLY A 626 20.61 -17.58 -7.39
N VAL A 627 19.45 -17.46 -6.74
CA VAL A 627 18.98 -16.20 -6.16
C VAL A 627 18.51 -16.41 -4.72
N ARG A 628 18.60 -15.36 -3.92
CA ARG A 628 18.04 -15.28 -2.59
C ARG A 628 16.86 -14.34 -2.55
N VAL A 629 15.76 -14.82 -1.99
CA VAL A 629 14.53 -14.06 -1.79
C VAL A 629 14.44 -13.66 -0.33
N PHE A 630 14.10 -12.40 -0.08
CA PHE A 630 13.78 -11.83 1.22
C PHE A 630 12.33 -11.36 1.21
N TYR A 631 11.59 -11.65 2.28
CA TYR A 631 10.18 -11.27 2.41
C TYR A 631 9.76 -11.22 3.88
N ARG A 632 8.63 -10.58 4.15
CA ARG A 632 7.99 -10.57 5.47
C ARG A 632 7.14 -11.83 5.66
N ALA A 633 7.34 -12.55 6.75
CA ALA A 633 6.45 -13.61 7.18
C ALA A 633 5.08 -13.03 7.58
N PRO A 634 3.98 -13.52 6.97
CA PRO A 634 2.63 -13.23 7.43
C PRO A 634 2.47 -13.46 8.94
N ASN A 635 1.65 -12.66 9.61
CA ASN A 635 1.32 -12.78 11.05
C ASN A 635 2.48 -12.62 12.05
N SER A 636 3.72 -12.33 11.63
CA SER A 636 4.78 -11.92 12.56
C SER A 636 5.49 -10.65 12.10
N GLY A 637 5.53 -10.42 10.79
CA GLY A 637 6.37 -9.39 10.21
C GLY A 637 7.86 -9.72 10.33
N ASN A 638 8.26 -10.94 10.73
CA ASN A 638 9.66 -11.33 10.70
C ASN A 638 10.19 -11.30 9.26
N VAL A 639 11.48 -11.02 9.11
CA VAL A 639 12.16 -11.16 7.83
C VAL A 639 12.54 -12.62 7.64
N CYS A 640 12.06 -13.21 6.55
CA CYS A 640 12.46 -14.53 6.10
C CYS A 640 13.37 -14.42 4.88
N SER A 641 14.27 -15.39 4.74
CA SER A 641 15.03 -15.57 3.50
C SER A 641 15.00 -17.01 3.01
N ALA A 642 15.12 -17.20 1.70
CA ALA A 642 15.19 -18.49 1.06
C ALA A 642 16.08 -18.42 -0.17
N ARG A 643 16.88 -19.46 -0.42
CA ARG A 643 17.69 -19.59 -1.64
C ARG A 643 16.95 -20.45 -2.65
N LEU A 644 16.90 -19.99 -3.90
CA LEU A 644 16.29 -20.68 -5.03
C LEU A 644 17.36 -20.97 -6.08
N HIS A 645 17.35 -22.19 -6.60
CA HIS A 645 18.21 -22.64 -7.70
C HIS A 645 17.32 -23.22 -8.81
N ALA A 646 17.67 -22.98 -10.07
CA ALA A 646 16.90 -23.42 -11.24
C ALA A 646 16.54 -24.91 -11.19
N ASP A 647 17.50 -25.77 -10.83
CA ASP A 647 17.36 -27.23 -10.85
C ASP A 647 16.42 -27.77 -9.76
N ALA A 648 16.15 -26.96 -8.72
CA ALA A 648 15.23 -27.31 -7.64
C ALA A 648 13.77 -26.92 -7.94
N LEU A 649 13.52 -26.16 -9.02
CA LEU A 649 12.20 -25.65 -9.36
C LEU A 649 11.45 -26.59 -10.32
N THR A 650 10.22 -26.94 -9.98
CA THR A 650 9.36 -27.83 -10.76
C THR A 650 8.17 -27.08 -11.36
N ALA A 651 7.54 -27.63 -12.40
CA ALA A 651 6.36 -27.03 -13.01
C ALA A 651 5.22 -26.88 -11.98
N ALA A 652 4.61 -25.69 -11.89
CA ALA A 652 3.47 -25.49 -11.02
C ALA A 652 2.26 -26.30 -11.53
N SER A 653 1.69 -27.17 -10.70
CA SER A 653 0.55 -28.00 -11.15
C SER A 653 -0.67 -27.12 -11.46
N SER A 654 -1.35 -27.41 -12.57
CA SER A 654 -2.52 -26.68 -13.04
C SER A 654 -3.80 -26.95 -12.22
N SER A 655 -3.73 -27.82 -11.21
CA SER A 655 -4.87 -28.34 -10.46
C SER A 655 -4.94 -27.84 -9.01
N SER A 656 -5.50 -26.66 -8.79
CA SER A 656 -6.07 -26.28 -7.49
C SER A 656 -7.37 -25.49 -7.67
N SER A 657 -8.29 -26.04 -8.48
CA SER A 657 -9.67 -25.58 -8.54
C SER A 657 -10.56 -26.46 -7.66
N GLY A 658 -10.80 -26.03 -6.41
CA GLY A 658 -11.87 -26.57 -5.57
C GLY A 658 -11.60 -26.49 -4.05
N PRO A 659 -12.52 -25.95 -3.23
CA PRO A 659 -12.45 -26.09 -1.79
C PRO A 659 -12.99 -27.48 -1.40
N GLY A 660 -12.10 -28.44 -1.21
CA GLY A 660 -12.49 -29.75 -0.70
C GLY A 660 -11.51 -30.87 -1.09
N ARG A 661 -10.96 -31.53 -0.07
CA ARG A 661 -10.02 -32.67 -0.15
C ARG A 661 -8.65 -32.36 -0.77
N VAL A 662 -7.76 -31.86 0.07
CA VAL A 662 -6.34 -32.18 -0.05
C VAL A 662 -6.19 -33.69 0.16
N ARG A 663 -6.02 -34.46 -0.92
CA ARG A 663 -5.37 -35.77 -0.81
C ARG A 663 -3.98 -35.46 -0.28
N ARG A 664 -3.64 -35.97 0.92
CA ARG A 664 -2.26 -36.13 1.36
C ARG A 664 -1.59 -37.08 0.36
N SER A 665 -1.04 -36.53 -0.71
CA SER A 665 -0.06 -37.20 -1.54
C SER A 665 1.28 -36.98 -0.85
N SER A 666 1.66 -37.97 -0.04
CA SER A 666 3.02 -38.16 0.42
C SER A 666 3.83 -38.74 -0.72
N THR A 667 4.59 -37.91 -1.44
CA THR A 667 5.92 -38.22 -2.03
C THR A 667 6.48 -36.98 -2.74
N ALA A 668 7.74 -36.63 -2.40
CA ALA A 668 8.55 -35.48 -2.83
C ALA A 668 8.22 -34.11 -2.20
N HIS A 669 8.72 -33.88 -0.97
CA HIS A 669 8.90 -32.54 -0.41
C HIS A 669 10.08 -31.86 -1.12
N THR A 670 9.81 -31.05 -2.16
CA THR A 670 10.73 -29.97 -2.57
C THR A 670 10.45 -28.73 -1.71
N SER A 671 10.54 -28.88 -0.37
CA SER A 671 10.39 -27.72 0.52
C SER A 671 11.68 -26.90 0.43
N THR A 672 11.63 -25.78 -0.28
CA THR A 672 12.68 -24.76 -0.19
C THR A 672 12.89 -24.40 1.28
N SER A 673 14.14 -24.49 1.75
CA SER A 673 14.47 -24.19 3.14
C SER A 673 14.31 -22.68 3.38
N VAL A 674 13.41 -22.32 4.29
CA VAL A 674 13.18 -20.93 4.73
C VAL A 674 13.92 -20.70 6.03
N THR A 675 14.72 -19.63 6.06
CA THR A 675 15.39 -19.14 7.26
C THR A 675 14.64 -17.94 7.83
N ASP A 676 14.13 -18.05 9.06
CA ASP A 676 13.60 -16.91 9.82
C ASP A 676 14.76 -16.10 10.42
N LEU A 677 14.93 -14.87 9.94
CA LEU A 677 15.95 -13.91 10.40
C LEU A 677 15.42 -13.01 11.52
N GLY A 678 14.23 -13.27 12.06
CA GLY A 678 13.56 -12.42 13.04
C GLY A 678 13.18 -11.05 12.46
N GLY A 679 12.73 -10.13 13.30
CA GLY A 679 12.32 -8.81 12.85
C GLY A 679 11.81 -7.92 13.97
N ALA A 680 11.80 -6.62 13.73
CA ALA A 680 11.11 -5.63 14.57
C ALA A 680 9.59 -5.54 14.25
N GLY A 681 8.98 -6.65 13.79
CA GLY A 681 7.65 -6.67 13.19
C GLY A 681 7.54 -5.77 11.94
N GLY A 682 6.31 -5.43 11.56
CA GLY A 682 6.01 -4.53 10.44
C GLY A 682 5.65 -5.23 9.13
N TYR A 683 5.61 -4.46 8.05
CA TYR A 683 5.12 -4.85 6.72
C TYR A 683 5.91 -4.12 5.62
N GLY A 684 5.60 -4.42 4.36
CA GLY A 684 6.25 -3.81 3.19
C GLY A 684 7.60 -4.45 2.82
N PRO A 685 8.32 -3.88 1.83
CA PRO A 685 9.57 -4.43 1.31
C PRO A 685 10.70 -4.49 2.34
N VAL A 686 11.63 -5.42 2.14
CA VAL A 686 12.84 -5.58 2.96
C VAL A 686 14.06 -5.33 2.09
N SER A 687 14.82 -4.27 2.39
CA SER A 687 16.11 -4.07 1.75
C SER A 687 17.13 -5.05 2.29
N ALA A 688 17.87 -5.70 1.40
CA ALA A 688 18.93 -6.63 1.75
C ALA A 688 20.17 -6.42 0.86
N THR A 689 21.33 -6.31 1.48
CA THR A 689 22.61 -6.15 0.78
C THR A 689 23.69 -6.95 1.47
N SER A 690 24.39 -7.80 0.72
CA SER A 690 25.56 -8.53 1.23
C SER A 690 26.75 -7.59 1.37
N GLY A 691 27.42 -7.62 2.52
CA GLY A 691 28.72 -7.01 2.73
C GLY A 691 29.87 -7.93 2.33
N ASP A 692 31.09 -7.40 2.29
CA ASP A 692 32.28 -8.10 1.81
C ASP A 692 32.68 -9.32 2.66
N ARG A 693 32.17 -9.41 3.90
CA ARG A 693 32.49 -10.49 4.85
C ARG A 693 31.44 -11.60 4.85
N GLY A 694 30.49 -11.57 3.91
CA GLY A 694 29.37 -12.52 3.85
C GLY A 694 28.26 -12.23 4.86
N ASP A 695 28.35 -11.10 5.57
CA ASP A 695 27.27 -10.52 6.34
C ASP A 695 26.22 -9.90 5.43
N VAL A 696 24.99 -9.75 5.91
CA VAL A 696 23.88 -9.13 5.18
C VAL A 696 23.33 -7.99 6.02
N LEU A 697 23.37 -6.78 5.46
CA LEU A 697 22.62 -5.65 5.98
C LEU A 697 21.15 -5.80 5.58
N LEU A 698 20.27 -5.80 6.57
CA LEU A 698 18.82 -5.75 6.41
C LEU A 698 18.32 -4.38 6.84
N ALA A 699 17.37 -3.82 6.10
CA ALA A 699 16.63 -2.61 6.49
C ALA A 699 15.16 -2.73 6.10
N ALA A 700 14.25 -2.39 7.01
CA ALA A 700 12.82 -2.51 6.75
C ALA A 700 11.95 -1.63 7.67
N ARG A 701 10.71 -1.34 7.23
CA ARG A 701 9.69 -0.61 8.02
C ARG A 701 9.16 -1.45 9.17
N THR A 702 9.26 -0.97 10.40
CA THR A 702 8.83 -1.70 11.60
C THR A 702 7.32 -1.60 11.85
N ALA A 703 6.82 -2.30 12.88
CA ALA A 703 5.43 -2.15 13.36
C ALA A 703 5.11 -0.72 13.86
N THR A 704 6.12 0.03 14.31
CA THR A 704 6.00 1.45 14.70
C THR A 704 6.06 2.42 13.52
N GLY A 705 6.37 1.92 12.32
CA GLY A 705 6.39 2.68 11.07
C GLY A 705 7.73 3.34 10.76
N ASP A 706 8.70 3.28 11.69
CA ASP A 706 10.06 3.77 11.47
C ASP A 706 10.91 2.74 10.70
N VAL A 707 12.11 3.13 10.28
CA VAL A 707 13.08 2.18 9.71
C VAL A 707 13.84 1.50 10.84
N ALA A 708 14.04 0.19 10.74
CA ALA A 708 15.04 -0.51 11.53
C ALA A 708 16.05 -1.22 10.64
N THR A 709 17.29 -1.33 11.14
CA THR A 709 18.41 -1.98 10.44
C THR A 709 19.02 -3.08 11.29
N ALA A 710 19.47 -4.17 10.66
CA ALA A 710 20.13 -5.26 11.36
C ALA A 710 21.22 -5.89 10.50
N TRP A 711 22.28 -6.40 11.14
CA TRP A 711 23.33 -7.18 10.49
C TRP A 711 23.10 -8.66 10.80
N GLY A 712 23.00 -9.48 9.75
CA GLY A 712 22.83 -10.93 9.84
C GLY A 712 23.91 -11.68 9.06
N THR A 713 23.82 -13.01 9.05
CA THR A 713 24.59 -13.87 8.13
C THR A 713 23.65 -14.49 7.11
N SER A 714 24.09 -14.58 5.85
CA SER A 714 23.23 -14.99 4.73
C SER A 714 22.70 -16.43 4.78
N GLY A 715 23.22 -17.31 5.66
CA GLY A 715 22.92 -18.74 5.58
C GLY A 715 22.96 -19.57 6.86
N ARG A 716 23.16 -18.99 8.05
CA ARG A 716 23.13 -19.76 9.32
C ARG A 716 22.39 -19.01 10.42
N ALA A 717 21.23 -19.53 10.82
CA ALA A 717 20.47 -19.07 11.99
C ALA A 717 21.15 -19.44 13.33
N ARG A 718 22.46 -19.22 13.47
CA ARG A 718 23.15 -19.46 14.75
C ARG A 718 22.86 -18.36 15.76
N THR A 719 22.57 -17.14 15.30
CA THR A 719 22.13 -16.01 16.14
C THR A 719 21.13 -15.16 15.37
N ARG A 720 20.06 -14.71 16.04
CA ARG A 720 19.11 -13.77 15.45
C ARG A 720 19.75 -12.38 15.37
N PRO A 721 19.63 -11.67 14.24
CA PRO A 721 20.19 -10.34 14.09
C PRO A 721 19.50 -9.34 15.03
N GLN A 722 20.28 -8.46 15.65
CA GLN A 722 19.77 -7.40 16.51
C GLN A 722 19.30 -6.21 15.66
N TRP A 723 18.03 -5.85 15.81
CA TRP A 723 17.42 -4.75 15.08
C TRP A 723 17.60 -3.42 15.81
N ASN A 724 18.07 -2.41 15.09
CA ASN A 724 18.28 -1.05 15.58
C ASN A 724 17.27 -0.11 14.93
N HIS A 725 16.44 0.55 15.74
CA HIS A 725 15.43 1.50 15.30
C HIS A 725 16.04 2.87 15.01
N THR A 726 15.59 3.50 13.92
CA THR A 726 16.03 4.84 13.52
C THR A 726 15.12 5.94 14.06
N GLY A 727 13.85 5.62 14.39
CA GLY A 727 12.85 6.60 14.78
C GLY A 727 12.31 7.46 13.63
N VAL A 728 12.83 7.32 12.40
CA VAL A 728 12.40 8.10 11.23
C VAL A 728 11.29 7.34 10.51
N LEU A 729 10.13 7.98 10.36
CA LEU A 729 9.05 7.46 9.53
C LEU A 729 9.39 7.70 8.06
N LEU A 730 9.21 6.66 7.25
CA LEU A 730 9.55 6.68 5.83
C LEU A 730 8.32 6.69 4.92
N ALA A 731 8.50 7.30 3.75
CA ALA A 731 7.69 7.09 2.55
C ALA A 731 8.24 5.88 1.76
N GLY A 732 7.37 4.98 1.31
CA GLY A 732 7.77 3.78 0.58
C GLY A 732 8.59 2.80 1.41
N ALA A 733 9.79 2.44 0.95
CA ALA A 733 10.66 1.45 1.55
C ALA A 733 12.15 1.89 1.51
N PRO A 734 13.00 1.41 2.43
CA PRO A 734 14.43 1.66 2.36
C PRO A 734 15.07 0.92 1.17
N SER A 735 16.21 1.41 0.67
CA SER A 735 17.00 0.74 -0.38
C SER A 735 18.49 0.82 -0.08
N SER A 736 19.18 -0.30 -0.24
CA SER A 736 20.62 -0.45 0.01
C SER A 736 21.37 -1.06 -1.16
N ALA A 737 22.64 -0.69 -1.28
CA ALA A 737 23.55 -1.17 -2.30
C ALA A 737 24.94 -1.43 -1.69
N ALA A 738 25.68 -2.39 -2.27
CA ALA A 738 27.06 -2.65 -1.90
C ALA A 738 27.98 -1.64 -2.61
N LEU A 739 29.06 -1.25 -1.95
CA LEU A 739 30.10 -0.40 -2.54
C LEU A 739 31.20 -1.29 -3.11
N SER A 740 31.72 -0.92 -4.28
CA SER A 740 32.86 -1.57 -4.94
C SER A 740 34.16 -1.44 -4.14
N SER A 741 34.37 -0.35 -3.38
CA SER A 741 35.52 -0.25 -2.44
C SER A 741 35.35 -1.09 -1.16
N GLY A 742 34.15 -1.63 -0.95
CA GLY A 742 33.80 -2.45 0.19
C GLY A 742 32.98 -1.72 1.25
N GLY A 743 31.95 -2.41 1.74
CA GLY A 743 30.93 -1.84 2.62
C GLY A 743 29.59 -1.64 1.91
N VAL A 744 28.69 -0.90 2.56
CA VAL A 744 27.31 -0.74 2.10
C VAL A 744 26.81 0.68 2.29
N VAL A 745 25.88 1.08 1.43
CA VAL A 745 25.10 2.31 1.56
C VAL A 745 23.63 1.97 1.70
N LEU A 746 22.91 2.78 2.46
CA LEU A 746 21.48 2.65 2.69
C LEU A 746 20.83 4.03 2.55
N THR A 747 19.66 4.05 1.90
CA THR A 747 18.86 5.25 1.67
C THR A 747 17.41 5.03 2.05
N MET A 748 16.72 6.12 2.38
CA MET A 748 15.27 6.16 2.58
C MET A 748 14.70 7.52 2.20
N LEU A 749 13.42 7.58 1.84
CA LEU A 749 12.68 8.84 1.80
C LEU A 749 11.92 9.04 3.10
N GLY A 750 12.05 10.22 3.72
CA GLY A 750 11.21 10.59 4.86
C GLY A 750 9.78 10.94 4.42
N LEU A 751 8.86 11.06 5.38
CA LEU A 751 7.51 11.60 5.11
C LEU A 751 7.54 13.08 4.69
N ASP A 752 8.69 13.74 4.79
CA ASP A 752 8.99 15.08 4.27
C ASP A 752 9.37 15.09 2.78
N SER A 753 9.33 13.94 2.10
CA SER A 753 9.80 13.77 0.73
C SER A 753 11.29 14.07 0.51
N ARG A 754 12.11 14.04 1.57
CA ARG A 754 13.57 14.23 1.47
C ARG A 754 14.28 12.89 1.47
N LEU A 755 15.36 12.81 0.69
CA LEU A 755 16.27 11.66 0.69
C LEU A 755 17.19 11.73 1.91
N TYR A 756 17.20 10.66 2.68
CA TYR A 756 18.14 10.42 3.77
C TYR A 756 19.03 9.26 3.40
N TRP A 757 20.29 9.31 3.84
CA TRP A 757 21.25 8.25 3.58
C TRP A 757 22.15 8.00 4.79
N THR A 758 22.71 6.79 4.83
CA THR A 758 23.76 6.36 5.74
C THR A 758 24.62 5.32 5.03
N HIS A 759 25.79 5.01 5.58
CA HIS A 759 26.70 4.02 5.04
C HIS A 759 27.49 3.34 6.15
N ALA A 760 28.09 2.20 5.82
CA ALA A 760 29.13 1.56 6.61
C ALA A 760 30.30 1.24 5.67
N THR A 761 31.47 1.78 5.97
CA THR A 761 32.70 1.48 5.22
C THR A 761 33.29 0.14 5.65
N ARG A 762 34.15 -0.43 4.80
CA ARG A 762 34.91 -1.66 5.07
C ARG A 762 35.51 -1.67 6.49
N GLY A 763 35.13 -2.67 7.29
CA GLY A 763 35.66 -2.89 8.64
C GLY A 763 34.78 -2.43 9.81
N GLY A 764 33.73 -1.63 9.57
CA GLY A 764 32.80 -1.18 10.61
C GLY A 764 31.42 -1.79 10.45
N GLY A 765 31.05 -2.78 11.26
CA GLY A 765 29.67 -3.33 11.33
C GLY A 765 28.63 -2.36 11.92
N ARG A 766 28.87 -1.04 11.82
CA ARG A 766 28.03 0.01 12.38
C ARG A 766 27.78 1.06 11.29
N LEU A 767 26.51 1.35 11.05
CA LEU A 767 26.10 2.42 10.16
C LEU A 767 26.49 3.78 10.75
N ALA A 768 26.92 4.69 9.90
CA ALA A 768 27.06 6.11 10.22
C ALA A 768 25.70 6.70 10.65
N PRO A 769 25.68 7.85 11.33
CA PRO A 769 24.43 8.60 11.54
C PRO A 769 23.74 8.91 10.22
N TRP A 770 22.41 8.86 10.21
CA TRP A 770 21.61 9.25 9.05
C TRP A 770 21.76 10.74 8.74
N GLN A 771 21.84 11.06 7.44
CA GLN A 771 22.00 12.43 6.96
C GLN A 771 20.98 12.74 5.87
N PRO A 772 20.28 13.89 5.92
CA PRO A 772 19.47 14.36 4.80
C PRO A 772 20.38 14.84 3.65
N VAL A 773 19.98 14.52 2.43
CA VAL A 773 20.60 15.06 1.21
C VAL A 773 20.22 16.53 1.05
N GLY A 774 21.21 17.37 0.74
CA GLY A 774 21.00 18.77 0.36
C GLY A 774 20.83 19.78 1.50
N SER A 775 21.15 19.45 2.77
CA SER A 775 21.22 20.49 3.81
C SER A 775 22.54 21.27 3.68
N PRO A 776 22.53 22.59 3.46
CA PRO A 776 23.63 23.43 3.91
C PRO A 776 23.60 23.37 5.45
N THR A 777 24.74 23.11 6.08
CA THR A 777 24.96 23.75 7.37
C THR A 777 24.77 25.24 7.13
N GLU A 778 23.75 25.84 7.75
CA GLU A 778 23.85 27.26 8.11
C GLU A 778 25.18 27.36 8.85
N GLY A 779 26.14 28.02 8.22
CA GLY A 779 27.37 28.39 8.89
C GLY A 779 26.93 29.17 10.11
N ARG A 780 27.09 28.58 11.30
CA ARG A 780 27.33 29.40 12.48
C ARG A 780 28.59 30.18 12.16
N SER A 781 28.43 31.38 11.60
CA SER A 781 29.47 32.39 11.70
C SER A 781 29.72 32.54 13.20
N ARG A 782 30.91 32.12 13.65
CA ARG A 782 31.43 32.60 14.92
C ARG A 782 31.54 34.11 14.77
N ALA A 783 30.58 34.82 15.36
CA ALA A 783 30.76 36.20 15.79
C ALA A 783 31.14 36.13 17.27
#